data_AF-A0A135IBU5-F1
#
_entry.id   AF-A0A135IBU5-F1
#
_cell.length_a   1.000
_cell.length_b   1.000
_cell.length_c   1.000
_cell.angle_alpha   90.00
_cell.angle_beta   90.00
_cell.angle_gamma   90.00
#
_symmetry.space_group_name_H-M   'P 1'
#
loop_
_entity.id
_entity.type
_entity.pdbx_description
1 polymer ?
#
loop_
_entity_poly.entity_id
_entity_poly.type
_entity_poly.pdbx_seq_one_letter_code
_entity_poly.pdbx_strand_id
1 'polypeptide(L)'
;MAIVQTEDDSLVLNGDIFFVDDEGAEALELPEDIANIIAAIESGDDPLELEDAETAAGESLQSGSGPIFTGFNEDGGGEDSRQSILESLFERIVELNPDLDITRDQFDFLANNSFSSSQRSFANNDDAQNTDPLGDDEEPGPGFATLSASVDDSPEEIVIRGTNQDDVIDGDSPDETIYGYQGDDNLRGSNGDDVIKAGNGEDRAYGDLGDDTIYGGRGADTLFGDTGTNATNSSEFSVNGDLEAWGDDSRRRWGLFDDDQVEGWSTPDDVKIEFQQGGFGGGPANDISNTIMELDSTANSTVQQTIDVSSLTGNSYSALELNFDYANRYKGGNTETSQFSVEITDQDGIVLFSQFFDNTQPNTQFENYQGYLIIPEGTENITVTFSGEGASDSYGALIDNVSLTEVYEDVEVDGVLYEYTGNADVIYGGRGADKIFGESGDDQLHGNRGNDDINGGTGDDILKGGRGSDELHGDEGDDQLFGGRGQDELQGGAGDDLLNGGLGKDELYGAEGNDTLIGGKGADSLYGGADNDTLKGGRGNDYLKGDSSDDTLLGGLGKDEIQGGSGDDTAKGGKGADTIYGASGNDTLHGNQGADRIFGGSDDDIIFGGRGNDYLKGDAGNDTVNGGLGADVIKGGDGDDTLKGGKGNDDLEGDIGNDTLFGGRGQDDLDGGEGNDVLNGGRGNDELHGDAGNDTLKGGLGNDELQGGTGDDLAYGGKGADNIYGGSGNDTLHGNKGADRIFGGSDDDIIFGGRGSDYLKGDAGNDTVNGGLGADIIKGGDGNDTLYGGKGNDDLEGDAGNDTLFGGRGSDDLDGGEGNDILNGGLGNDELHGDAGNDLLNGGKGDDELQGGEGNDTLIGGRGADQLFGAEGNDTILAAAATMLLMVAWVMTLSKVDWATIPSQAVKAMTSSSVAKVTIRSLVPTTTIFFSVAKATIA
;
A
#
# COMPACT_ATOMS: atom_id res chain seq x y z
N MET A 1 -31.25 39.81 -24.18
CA MET A 1 -31.38 39.56 -22.73
C MET A 1 -32.75 38.99 -22.47
N ALA A 2 -32.87 37.67 -22.59
CA ALA A 2 -33.93 36.91 -21.96
C ALA A 2 -33.20 36.06 -20.91
N ILE A 3 -33.63 36.16 -19.65
CA ILE A 3 -33.17 35.30 -18.56
C ILE A 3 -34.24 34.23 -18.44
N VAL A 4 -33.86 32.96 -18.59
CA VAL A 4 -34.72 31.82 -18.27
C VAL A 4 -34.13 31.21 -17.01
N GLN A 5 -34.93 31.11 -15.96
CA GLN A 5 -34.61 30.40 -14.73
C GLN A 5 -35.38 29.08 -14.80
N THR A 6 -34.67 27.95 -14.79
CA THR A 6 -35.24 26.62 -14.59
C THR A 6 -35.14 26.24 -13.12
N GLU A 7 -36.00 25.33 -12.64
CA GLU A 7 -36.06 24.91 -11.23
C GLU A 7 -34.88 24.03 -10.78
N ASP A 8 -33.94 23.73 -11.68
CA ASP A 8 -32.64 23.12 -11.39
C ASP A 8 -31.52 24.04 -11.94
N ASP A 9 -30.50 24.26 -11.12
CA ASP A 9 -29.45 25.29 -11.23
C ASP A 9 -28.63 25.25 -12.52
N SER A 10 -29.02 25.98 -13.56
CA SER A 10 -28.18 26.21 -14.74
C SER A 10 -28.47 27.57 -15.40
N LEU A 11 -27.42 28.32 -15.76
CA LEU A 11 -27.52 29.65 -16.36
C LEU A 11 -26.75 29.70 -17.69
N VAL A 12 -27.45 29.92 -18.81
CA VAL A 12 -26.85 29.97 -20.16
C VAL A 12 -26.66 31.42 -20.62
N LEU A 13 -25.43 31.79 -20.98
CA LEU A 13 -25.09 33.09 -21.57
C LEU A 13 -24.19 32.89 -22.80
N ASN A 14 -24.69 33.26 -23.98
CA ASN A 14 -23.90 33.44 -25.20
C ASN A 14 -23.07 32.24 -25.72
N GLY A 15 -23.49 31.00 -25.46
CA GLY A 15 -22.87 29.80 -26.02
C GLY A 15 -21.85 29.10 -25.12
N ASP A 16 -21.59 29.66 -23.93
CA ASP A 16 -20.77 29.01 -22.91
C ASP A 16 -21.67 28.38 -21.82
N ILE A 17 -21.37 27.15 -21.42
CA ILE A 17 -22.02 26.44 -20.30
C ILE A 17 -21.27 26.79 -19.01
N PHE A 18 -21.97 27.34 -18.02
CA PHE A 18 -21.41 27.62 -16.69
C PHE A 18 -22.10 26.74 -15.63
N PHE A 19 -21.31 26.10 -14.78
CA PHE A 19 -21.78 25.52 -13.52
C PHE A 19 -21.64 26.56 -12.41
N VAL A 20 -22.63 26.64 -11.52
CA VAL A 20 -22.59 27.52 -10.35
C VAL A 20 -22.76 26.64 -9.10
N ASP A 21 -21.78 26.65 -8.21
CA ASP A 21 -21.94 26.21 -6.82
C ASP A 21 -21.97 27.43 -5.88
N ASP A 22 -22.31 27.17 -4.60
CA ASP A 22 -22.54 28.20 -3.58
C ASP A 22 -21.30 29.03 -3.17
N GLU A 23 -20.13 28.87 -3.81
CA GLU A 23 -18.91 29.66 -3.50
C GLU A 23 -18.23 30.40 -4.68
N GLY A 24 -18.78 30.38 -5.89
CA GLY A 24 -18.45 31.35 -6.95
C GLY A 24 -17.68 30.80 -8.17
N ALA A 25 -18.14 31.20 -9.36
CA ALA A 25 -17.81 30.64 -10.67
C ALA A 25 -16.31 30.56 -11.03
N GLU A 26 -15.84 29.35 -11.37
CA GLU A 26 -14.69 29.12 -12.25
C GLU A 26 -15.18 28.65 -13.63
N ALA A 27 -14.64 29.25 -14.69
CA ALA A 27 -14.93 28.88 -16.08
C ALA A 27 -13.89 27.85 -16.55
N LEU A 28 -14.32 26.65 -16.95
CA LEU A 28 -13.48 25.77 -17.76
C LEU A 28 -13.41 26.35 -19.18
N GLU A 29 -12.29 26.97 -19.54
CA GLU A 29 -11.97 27.25 -20.95
C GLU A 29 -11.51 25.95 -21.62
N LEU A 30 -12.30 25.45 -22.57
CA LEU A 30 -11.86 24.36 -23.45
C LEU A 30 -10.63 24.83 -24.26
N PRO A 31 -9.62 23.98 -24.48
CA PRO A 31 -8.46 24.30 -25.32
C PRO A 31 -8.90 24.79 -26.71
N GLU A 32 -8.24 25.85 -27.20
CA GLU A 32 -8.56 26.58 -28.44
C GLU A 32 -8.65 25.66 -29.68
N ASP A 33 -8.01 24.49 -29.62
CA ASP A 33 -8.01 23.45 -30.66
C ASP A 33 -9.34 22.69 -30.78
N ILE A 34 -10.07 22.49 -29.67
CA ILE A 34 -11.36 21.78 -29.65
C ILE A 34 -12.49 22.71 -30.11
N ALA A 35 -12.44 23.98 -29.72
CA ALA A 35 -13.42 24.99 -30.14
C ALA A 35 -13.41 25.21 -31.67
N ASN A 36 -12.25 25.14 -32.32
CA ASN A 36 -12.11 25.30 -33.76
C ASN A 36 -12.61 24.08 -34.56
N ILE A 37 -12.49 22.87 -34.01
CA ILE A 37 -13.00 21.63 -34.62
C ILE A 37 -14.53 21.59 -34.53
N ILE A 38 -15.11 21.97 -33.40
CA ILE A 38 -16.57 22.06 -33.21
C ILE A 38 -17.15 23.14 -34.15
N ALA A 39 -16.49 24.30 -34.30
CA ALA A 39 -16.92 25.37 -35.21
C ALA A 39 -16.85 24.98 -36.71
N ALA A 40 -15.89 24.14 -37.12
CA ALA A 40 -15.81 23.62 -38.49
C ALA A 40 -16.93 22.62 -38.80
N ILE A 41 -17.28 21.78 -37.82
CA ILE A 41 -18.37 20.80 -37.92
C ILE A 41 -19.75 21.48 -37.94
N GLU A 42 -19.93 22.56 -37.16
CA GLU A 42 -21.18 23.34 -37.12
C GLU A 42 -21.44 24.17 -38.40
N SER A 43 -20.40 24.52 -39.16
CA SER A 43 -20.52 25.32 -40.38
C SER A 43 -20.64 24.51 -41.68
N GLY A 44 -20.40 23.19 -41.62
CA GLY A 44 -20.58 22.28 -42.75
C GLY A 44 -19.52 22.40 -43.85
N ASP A 45 -18.35 22.95 -43.53
CA ASP A 45 -17.20 23.03 -44.45
C ASP A 45 -16.31 21.78 -44.33
N ASP A 46 -15.69 21.39 -45.45
CA ASP A 46 -14.78 20.23 -45.54
C ASP A 46 -13.48 20.53 -44.76
N PRO A 47 -13.09 19.72 -43.75
CA PRO A 47 -11.90 19.96 -42.93
C PRO A 47 -10.57 19.88 -43.71
N LEU A 48 -10.59 19.54 -45.01
CA LEU A 48 -9.41 19.46 -45.89
C LEU A 48 -9.09 20.73 -46.71
N GLU A 49 -9.84 21.84 -46.59
CA GLU A 49 -9.54 23.12 -47.30
C GLU A 49 -9.22 24.33 -46.39
N LEU A 50 -8.57 24.12 -45.24
CA LEU A 50 -7.94 25.22 -44.50
C LEU A 50 -6.47 25.39 -44.89
N GLU A 51 -6.26 25.99 -46.05
CA GLU A 51 -4.98 26.61 -46.43
C GLU A 51 -4.83 27.91 -45.62
N ASP A 52 -4.41 27.82 -44.35
CA ASP A 52 -3.71 28.85 -43.55
C ASP A 52 -3.69 28.50 -42.04
N ALA A 53 -2.89 27.50 -41.64
CA ALA A 53 -2.52 27.28 -40.24
C ALA A 53 -1.01 26.97 -40.07
N GLU A 54 -0.16 27.59 -40.90
CA GLU A 54 1.25 27.80 -40.52
C GLU A 54 1.34 29.12 -39.75
N THR A 55 1.25 29.10 -38.42
CA THR A 55 2.06 29.87 -37.43
C THR A 55 1.39 29.80 -36.04
N ALA A 56 1.40 28.63 -35.39
CA ALA A 56 1.09 28.54 -33.95
C ALA A 56 1.68 27.31 -33.24
N ALA A 57 2.81 26.76 -33.69
CA ALA A 57 3.61 25.86 -32.87
C ALA A 57 5.03 25.82 -33.44
N GLY A 58 5.93 26.59 -32.84
CA GLY A 58 7.36 26.47 -33.11
C GLY A 58 7.88 25.22 -32.41
N GLU A 59 7.91 24.09 -33.12
CA GLU A 59 8.99 23.09 -33.15
C GLU A 59 8.55 21.83 -33.94
N SER A 60 9.50 21.25 -34.68
CA SER A 60 9.24 20.31 -35.78
C SER A 60 8.92 18.90 -35.32
N LEU A 61 7.79 18.33 -35.76
CA LEU A 61 7.62 16.88 -35.79
C LEU A 61 8.43 16.27 -36.94
N GLN A 62 9.36 15.38 -36.60
CA GLN A 62 10.17 14.63 -37.55
C GLN A 62 9.29 13.69 -38.38
N SER A 63 9.62 13.62 -39.67
CA SER A 63 9.00 12.78 -40.71
C SER A 63 9.01 11.29 -40.34
N GLY A 64 7.84 10.65 -40.27
CA GLY A 64 7.80 9.22 -39.96
C GLY A 64 6.45 8.51 -40.00
N SER A 65 5.43 8.97 -40.72
CA SER A 65 4.23 8.15 -40.97
C SER A 65 3.52 8.62 -42.23
N GLY A 66 2.95 7.66 -42.96
CA GLY A 66 2.36 7.83 -44.30
C GLY A 66 1.10 8.71 -44.33
N PRO A 67 0.46 8.85 -45.51
CA PRO A 67 -0.70 9.73 -45.67
C PRO A 67 -1.86 9.31 -44.75
N ILE A 68 -2.41 10.31 -44.06
CA ILE A 68 -3.60 10.24 -43.23
C ILE A 68 -4.79 10.09 -44.20
N PHE A 69 -5.51 8.97 -44.12
CA PHE A 69 -6.60 8.52 -45.00
C PHE A 69 -6.22 8.06 -46.42
N THR A 70 -6.09 6.75 -46.61
CA THR A 70 -6.32 6.11 -47.91
C THR A 70 -7.33 4.98 -47.74
N GLY A 71 -8.59 5.21 -48.13
CA GLY A 71 -9.61 4.18 -48.04
C GLY A 71 -11.05 4.59 -48.29
N PHE A 72 -11.34 5.63 -49.09
CA PHE A 72 -12.71 5.85 -49.56
C PHE A 72 -12.75 5.67 -51.07
N ASN A 73 -13.25 4.52 -51.51
CA ASN A 73 -13.86 4.42 -52.82
C ASN A 73 -15.05 3.47 -52.76
N GLU A 74 -16.23 4.09 -52.89
CA GLU A 74 -17.40 3.65 -53.64
C GLU A 74 -17.69 2.13 -53.62
N ASP A 75 -18.60 1.71 -52.74
CA ASP A 75 -19.86 1.05 -53.13
C ASP A 75 -20.72 0.65 -51.90
N GLY A 76 -21.73 1.47 -51.61
CA GLY A 76 -23.08 1.04 -51.18
C GLY A 76 -23.33 0.33 -49.84
N GLY A 77 -23.85 1.08 -48.86
CA GLY A 77 -24.87 0.63 -47.90
C GLY A 77 -24.44 0.51 -46.42
N GLY A 78 -25.29 0.99 -45.50
CA GLY A 78 -25.25 0.66 -44.06
C GLY A 78 -24.86 1.82 -43.13
N GLU A 79 -25.40 1.83 -41.91
CA GLU A 79 -25.27 2.86 -40.86
C GLU A 79 -23.87 2.99 -40.22
N ASP A 80 -22.83 2.37 -40.80
CA ASP A 80 -21.49 2.23 -40.18
C ASP A 80 -20.55 3.45 -40.29
N SER A 81 -21.02 4.63 -40.69
CA SER A 81 -20.14 5.81 -40.81
C SER A 81 -20.17 6.76 -39.61
N ARG A 82 -21.25 6.80 -38.81
CA ARG A 82 -21.38 7.76 -37.70
C ARG A 82 -20.69 7.27 -36.43
N GLN A 83 -20.87 6.00 -36.10
CA GLN A 83 -20.31 5.37 -34.90
C GLN A 83 -18.78 5.31 -35.02
N SER A 84 -18.26 4.88 -36.17
CA SER A 84 -16.83 4.88 -36.50
C SER A 84 -16.18 6.27 -36.38
N ILE A 85 -16.88 7.35 -36.73
CA ILE A 85 -16.38 8.73 -36.59
C ILE A 85 -16.35 9.15 -35.11
N LEU A 86 -17.40 8.88 -34.35
CA LEU A 86 -17.47 9.22 -32.92
C LEU A 86 -16.49 8.39 -32.08
N GLU A 87 -16.22 7.17 -32.49
CA GLU A 87 -15.25 6.26 -31.89
C GLU A 87 -13.82 6.77 -32.10
N SER A 88 -13.47 7.07 -33.36
CA SER A 88 -12.17 7.68 -33.70
C SER A 88 -11.94 9.04 -33.01
N LEU A 89 -13.01 9.79 -32.74
CA LEU A 89 -12.93 11.10 -32.08
C LEU A 89 -12.71 10.97 -30.57
N PHE A 90 -13.43 10.04 -29.92
CA PHE A 90 -13.30 9.77 -28.50
C PHE A 90 -11.91 9.22 -28.16
N GLU A 91 -11.45 8.22 -28.91
CA GLU A 91 -10.10 7.66 -28.75
C GLU A 91 -9.02 8.74 -28.86
N ARG A 92 -9.18 9.68 -29.80
CA ARG A 92 -8.22 10.76 -29.99
C ARG A 92 -8.26 11.83 -28.91
N ILE A 93 -9.44 12.10 -28.32
CA ILE A 93 -9.60 13.06 -27.20
C ILE A 93 -8.95 12.50 -25.93
N VAL A 94 -9.16 11.22 -25.65
CA VAL A 94 -8.53 10.49 -24.53
C VAL A 94 -7.02 10.39 -24.74
N GLU A 95 -6.55 10.10 -25.96
CA GLU A 95 -5.12 10.02 -26.28
C GLU A 95 -4.40 11.38 -26.14
N LEU A 96 -5.08 12.48 -26.46
CA LEU A 96 -4.50 13.83 -26.35
C LEU A 96 -4.63 14.44 -24.94
N ASN A 97 -5.53 13.93 -24.09
CA ASN A 97 -5.80 14.44 -22.75
C ASN A 97 -6.03 13.28 -21.75
N PRO A 98 -4.96 12.58 -21.32
CA PRO A 98 -5.08 11.42 -20.45
C PRO A 98 -5.61 11.73 -19.04
N ASP A 99 -5.61 13.00 -18.63
CA ASP A 99 -6.16 13.47 -17.35
C ASP A 99 -7.65 13.86 -17.43
N LEU A 100 -8.27 13.74 -18.62
CA LEU A 100 -9.69 14.07 -18.83
C LEU A 100 -10.57 12.86 -18.50
N ASP A 101 -11.19 12.90 -17.32
CA ASP A 101 -12.10 11.86 -16.81
C ASP A 101 -13.50 12.01 -17.44
N ILE A 102 -13.62 11.63 -18.72
CA ILE A 102 -14.89 11.60 -19.46
C ILE A 102 -15.19 10.18 -19.94
N THR A 103 -16.32 9.63 -19.49
CA THR A 103 -16.73 8.29 -19.92
C THR A 103 -17.32 8.32 -21.34
N ARG A 104 -17.33 7.16 -22.01
CA ARG A 104 -17.91 7.03 -23.35
C ARG A 104 -19.36 7.49 -23.39
N ASP A 105 -20.14 7.14 -22.36
CA ASP A 105 -21.54 7.52 -22.24
C ASP A 105 -21.74 9.02 -22.03
N GLN A 106 -20.85 9.66 -21.26
CA GLN A 106 -20.85 11.12 -21.11
C GLN A 106 -20.52 11.82 -22.44
N PHE A 107 -19.54 11.30 -23.20
CA PHE A 107 -19.21 11.80 -24.53
C PHE A 107 -20.38 11.61 -25.51
N ASP A 108 -21.01 10.44 -25.54
CA ASP A 108 -22.15 10.15 -26.41
C ASP A 108 -23.40 10.96 -26.01
N PHE A 109 -23.60 11.23 -24.73
CA PHE A 109 -24.65 12.13 -24.22
C PHE A 109 -24.43 13.58 -24.67
N LEU A 110 -23.20 14.09 -24.60
CA LEU A 110 -22.83 15.42 -25.07
C LEU A 110 -22.92 15.54 -26.60
N ALA A 111 -22.44 14.53 -27.33
CA ALA A 111 -22.52 14.47 -28.78
C ALA A 111 -23.98 14.44 -29.25
N ASN A 112 -24.82 13.58 -28.67
CA ASN A 112 -26.23 13.46 -29.07
C ASN A 112 -27.07 14.70 -28.72
N ASN A 113 -26.77 15.41 -27.62
CA ASN A 113 -27.47 16.65 -27.27
C ASN A 113 -27.08 17.84 -28.14
N SER A 114 -25.83 17.89 -28.62
CA SER A 114 -25.33 18.96 -29.50
C SER A 114 -25.97 18.92 -30.90
N PHE A 115 -26.26 17.72 -31.43
CA PHE A 115 -26.86 17.53 -32.77
C PHE A 115 -28.39 17.71 -32.81
N SER A 116 -29.08 17.76 -31.66
CA SER A 116 -30.54 17.93 -31.61
C SER A 116 -31.04 19.36 -31.95
N SER A 117 -30.12 20.34 -31.95
CA SER A 117 -30.43 21.76 -32.15
C SER A 117 -30.73 22.16 -33.60
N SER A 118 -30.51 21.28 -34.59
CA SER A 118 -30.69 21.60 -36.02
C SER A 118 -31.99 21.10 -36.67
N GLN A 119 -32.89 20.40 -35.97
CA GLN A 119 -34.14 19.88 -36.58
C GLN A 119 -35.48 20.35 -35.98
N ARG A 120 -35.53 21.35 -35.09
CA ARG A 120 -36.82 21.97 -34.69
C ARG A 120 -36.92 23.45 -35.08
N SER A 121 -37.07 23.68 -36.38
CA SER A 121 -37.65 24.91 -36.89
C SER A 121 -38.61 24.56 -38.03
N PHE A 122 -39.86 24.24 -37.71
CA PHE A 122 -41.05 24.82 -38.34
C PHE A 122 -42.30 24.45 -37.54
N ALA A 123 -43.05 25.49 -37.15
CA ALA A 123 -44.42 25.50 -36.60
C ALA A 123 -44.61 25.37 -35.07
N ASN A 124 -44.25 26.46 -34.36
CA ASN A 124 -45.11 26.98 -33.28
C ASN A 124 -46.32 27.68 -33.90
N ASN A 125 -47.54 27.42 -33.39
CA ASN A 125 -48.46 28.51 -33.08
C ASN A 125 -49.57 28.12 -32.09
N ASP A 126 -49.79 29.01 -31.12
CA ASP A 126 -50.95 29.15 -30.22
C ASP A 126 -51.19 28.01 -29.21
N ASP A 127 -51.44 28.22 -27.92
CA ASP A 127 -51.80 29.40 -27.14
C ASP A 127 -51.51 29.07 -25.66
N ALA A 128 -51.26 30.10 -24.86
CA ALA A 128 -51.11 29.98 -23.41
C ALA A 128 -52.47 29.78 -22.70
N GLN A 129 -52.41 29.65 -21.37
CA GLN A 129 -53.49 29.50 -20.36
C GLN A 129 -53.74 28.02 -19.98
N ASN A 130 -53.89 27.58 -18.74
CA ASN A 130 -53.82 28.12 -17.38
C ASN A 130 -54.24 26.95 -16.46
N THR A 131 -53.58 26.78 -15.30
CA THR A 131 -54.09 26.16 -14.05
C THR A 131 -54.62 24.72 -14.05
N ASP A 132 -53.92 23.86 -13.30
CA ASP A 132 -54.53 22.87 -12.38
C ASP A 132 -55.48 23.60 -11.39
N PRO A 133 -56.72 23.15 -11.08
CA PRO A 133 -56.94 22.04 -10.13
C PRO A 133 -58.22 21.17 -10.30
N LEU A 134 -58.28 20.07 -9.52
CA LEU A 134 -59.42 19.16 -9.18
C LEU A 134 -59.51 17.92 -10.09
N GLY A 135 -59.64 16.67 -9.61
CA GLY A 135 -60.24 16.16 -8.38
C GLY A 135 -61.48 15.31 -8.74
N ASP A 136 -61.42 14.01 -8.41
CA ASP A 136 -62.47 12.97 -8.28
C ASP A 136 -63.45 12.64 -9.43
N ASP A 137 -63.62 11.32 -9.58
CA ASP A 137 -64.79 10.54 -10.01
C ASP A 137 -65.53 10.91 -11.32
N GLU A 138 -65.49 9.98 -12.30
CA GLU A 138 -66.69 9.36 -12.89
C GLU A 138 -66.32 8.35 -14.00
N GLU A 139 -66.59 7.06 -13.76
CA GLU A 139 -67.03 6.14 -14.82
C GLU A 139 -68.51 6.42 -15.16
N PRO A 140 -69.01 6.26 -16.42
CA PRO A 140 -69.13 4.92 -17.04
C PRO A 140 -68.96 4.85 -18.59
N GLY A 141 -68.70 3.64 -19.13
CA GLY A 141 -68.48 3.32 -20.58
C GLY A 141 -69.70 3.47 -21.53
N PRO A 142 -69.87 2.71 -22.65
CA PRO A 142 -68.97 1.84 -23.42
C PRO A 142 -68.88 2.22 -24.93
N GLY A 143 -67.91 1.68 -25.68
CA GLY A 143 -67.79 1.93 -27.12
C GLY A 143 -67.03 0.87 -27.92
N PHE A 144 -67.65 -0.29 -28.13
CA PHE A 144 -67.24 -1.25 -29.17
C PHE A 144 -67.46 -0.65 -30.57
N ALA A 145 -66.42 -0.64 -31.41
CA ALA A 145 -66.50 -0.97 -32.84
C ALA A 145 -65.12 -1.26 -33.44
N THR A 146 -64.99 -2.47 -33.95
CA THR A 146 -63.83 -3.15 -34.53
C THR A 146 -63.53 -2.76 -35.99
N LEU A 147 -62.24 -2.84 -36.39
CA LEU A 147 -61.71 -3.11 -37.75
C LEU A 147 -60.17 -2.98 -37.73
N SER A 148 -59.33 -3.82 -38.34
CA SER A 148 -59.26 -5.27 -38.52
C SER A 148 -57.80 -5.59 -38.87
N ALA A 149 -57.25 -6.61 -38.22
CA ALA A 149 -56.19 -7.52 -38.67
C ALA A 149 -55.04 -6.95 -39.53
N SER A 150 -53.89 -6.71 -38.89
CA SER A 150 -52.64 -7.36 -39.32
C SER A 150 -52.31 -8.41 -38.27
N VAL A 151 -52.27 -9.67 -38.69
CA VAL A 151 -51.69 -10.75 -37.89
C VAL A 151 -50.20 -10.47 -37.89
N ASP A 152 -49.74 -9.91 -36.77
CA ASP A 152 -48.35 -9.95 -36.35
C ASP A 152 -48.27 -11.22 -35.50
N ASP A 153 -47.60 -12.26 -36.00
CA ASP A 153 -47.34 -13.50 -35.25
C ASP A 153 -46.14 -13.26 -34.30
N SER A 154 -46.20 -12.19 -33.50
CA SER A 154 -45.47 -12.11 -32.24
C SER A 154 -46.34 -12.79 -31.18
N PRO A 155 -45.79 -13.65 -30.30
CA PRO A 155 -46.58 -14.16 -29.18
C PRO A 155 -47.22 -12.98 -28.42
N GLU A 156 -48.52 -13.06 -28.14
CA GLU A 156 -49.20 -12.05 -27.32
C GLU A 156 -48.56 -12.11 -25.93
N GLU A 157 -47.94 -11.02 -25.47
CA GLU A 157 -47.46 -10.83 -24.10
C GLU A 157 -48.55 -11.30 -23.12
N ILE A 158 -48.23 -12.34 -22.33
CA ILE A 158 -49.18 -12.93 -21.38
C ILE A 158 -49.22 -11.99 -20.17
N VAL A 159 -50.39 -11.44 -19.85
CA VAL A 159 -50.52 -10.41 -18.81
C VAL A 159 -51.51 -10.84 -17.73
N ILE A 160 -51.04 -10.99 -16.49
CA ILE A 160 -51.86 -11.22 -15.30
C ILE A 160 -52.00 -9.93 -14.49
N ARG A 161 -53.22 -9.68 -13.98
CA ARG A 161 -53.56 -8.43 -13.25
C ARG A 161 -54.28 -8.74 -11.95
N GLY A 162 -53.68 -8.32 -10.84
CA GLY A 162 -54.23 -8.24 -9.50
C GLY A 162 -55.27 -7.15 -9.33
N THR A 163 -55.64 -6.89 -8.08
CA THR A 163 -56.79 -6.09 -7.68
C THR A 163 -56.38 -4.83 -6.93
N ASN A 164 -57.09 -4.45 -5.86
CA ASN A 164 -56.63 -3.39 -4.95
C ASN A 164 -56.74 -3.88 -3.49
N GLN A 165 -56.49 -5.17 -3.31
CA GLN A 165 -56.51 -5.94 -2.06
C GLN A 165 -55.39 -6.98 -2.17
N ASP A 166 -54.97 -7.51 -1.03
CA ASP A 166 -53.98 -8.59 -0.94
C ASP A 166 -54.34 -9.76 -1.88
N ASP A 167 -53.50 -9.98 -2.89
CA ASP A 167 -53.64 -11.00 -3.90
C ASP A 167 -52.52 -12.07 -3.78
N VAL A 168 -52.84 -13.29 -4.23
CA VAL A 168 -51.84 -14.35 -4.45
C VAL A 168 -51.94 -14.71 -5.92
N ILE A 169 -50.87 -14.44 -6.66
CA ILE A 169 -50.81 -14.63 -8.10
C ILE A 169 -49.61 -15.52 -8.41
N ASP A 170 -49.89 -16.70 -8.95
CA ASP A 170 -48.86 -17.60 -9.47
C ASP A 170 -48.96 -17.58 -10.99
N GLY A 171 -47.81 -17.38 -11.63
CA GLY A 171 -47.62 -17.51 -13.05
C GLY A 171 -47.88 -18.94 -13.52
N ASP A 172 -48.33 -19.08 -14.77
CA ASP A 172 -48.59 -20.40 -15.37
C ASP A 172 -48.04 -20.56 -16.78
N SER A 173 -47.33 -19.54 -17.28
CA SER A 173 -46.83 -19.51 -18.66
C SER A 173 -45.51 -18.71 -18.77
N PRO A 174 -44.51 -19.21 -19.54
CA PRO A 174 -43.24 -18.50 -19.75
C PRO A 174 -43.44 -17.08 -20.30
N ASP A 175 -42.52 -16.19 -19.94
CA ASP A 175 -42.36 -14.82 -20.48
C ASP A 175 -43.61 -13.93 -20.25
N GLU A 176 -44.13 -13.96 -19.03
CA GLU A 176 -45.35 -13.25 -18.65
C GLU A 176 -45.12 -11.97 -17.86
N THR A 177 -46.16 -11.12 -17.78
CA THR A 177 -46.13 -9.88 -17.02
C THR A 177 -47.21 -9.84 -15.96
N ILE A 178 -46.79 -9.73 -14.70
CA ILE A 178 -47.67 -9.75 -13.53
C ILE A 178 -47.78 -8.34 -12.92
N TYR A 179 -49.01 -7.90 -12.61
CA TYR A 179 -49.27 -6.62 -11.94
C TYR A 179 -50.04 -6.83 -10.63
N GLY A 180 -49.51 -6.45 -9.46
CA GLY A 180 -50.22 -6.53 -8.16
C GLY A 180 -51.16 -5.34 -7.87
N TYR A 181 -50.69 -4.12 -8.17
CA TYR A 181 -51.35 -2.80 -7.98
C TYR A 181 -51.41 -2.26 -6.54
N GLN A 182 -52.32 -2.75 -5.69
CA GLN A 182 -52.46 -2.31 -4.29
C GLN A 182 -52.84 -3.51 -3.41
N GLY A 183 -52.29 -3.58 -2.22
CA GLY A 183 -52.48 -4.71 -1.30
C GLY A 183 -51.12 -5.17 -0.81
N ASP A 184 -51.07 -6.08 0.17
CA ASP A 184 -49.83 -6.79 0.47
C ASP A 184 -49.84 -8.09 -0.36
N ASP A 185 -49.27 -8.04 -1.57
CA ASP A 185 -49.43 -9.07 -2.60
C ASP A 185 -48.33 -10.14 -2.52
N ASN A 186 -48.64 -11.38 -2.94
CA ASN A 186 -47.68 -12.46 -3.12
C ASN A 186 -47.70 -12.91 -4.57
N LEU A 187 -46.68 -12.53 -5.32
CA LEU A 187 -46.55 -12.69 -6.76
C LEU A 187 -45.44 -13.68 -7.06
N ARG A 188 -45.66 -14.58 -8.01
CA ARG A 188 -44.69 -15.58 -8.42
C ARG A 188 -44.75 -15.71 -9.93
N GLY A 189 -43.60 -15.63 -10.60
CA GLY A 189 -43.45 -15.91 -12.02
C GLY A 189 -43.61 -17.39 -12.34
N SER A 190 -43.02 -17.81 -13.44
CA SER A 190 -43.03 -19.15 -13.96
C SER A 190 -41.63 -19.51 -14.46
N ASN A 191 -41.52 -20.49 -15.36
CA ASN A 191 -40.25 -20.79 -16.01
C ASN A 191 -40.20 -19.95 -17.30
N GLY A 192 -39.48 -18.83 -17.34
CA GLY A 192 -39.29 -17.92 -18.47
C GLY A 192 -38.87 -16.51 -18.00
N ASP A 193 -38.62 -15.59 -18.93
CA ASP A 193 -38.15 -14.23 -18.61
C ASP A 193 -39.35 -13.32 -18.27
N ASP A 194 -39.78 -13.33 -17.00
CA ASP A 194 -40.99 -12.67 -16.55
C ASP A 194 -40.77 -11.21 -16.12
N VAL A 195 -41.86 -10.43 -16.14
CA VAL A 195 -41.87 -9.03 -15.68
C VAL A 195 -42.89 -8.85 -14.56
N ILE A 196 -42.43 -8.72 -13.33
CA ILE A 196 -43.29 -8.57 -12.15
C ILE A 196 -43.33 -7.11 -11.70
N LYS A 197 -44.54 -6.57 -11.50
CA LYS A 197 -44.77 -5.21 -11.00
C LYS A 197 -45.68 -5.25 -9.79
N ALA A 198 -45.10 -5.28 -8.60
CA ALA A 198 -45.84 -5.51 -7.35
C ALA A 198 -46.80 -4.37 -7.02
N GLY A 199 -46.32 -3.13 -6.90
CA GLY A 199 -47.17 -1.95 -6.93
C GLY A 199 -47.11 -1.12 -5.65
N ASN A 200 -48.14 -1.20 -4.81
CA ASN A 200 -48.12 -0.51 -3.51
C ASN A 200 -48.58 -1.49 -2.42
N GLY A 201 -47.74 -1.74 -1.43
CA GLY A 201 -47.94 -2.83 -0.49
C GLY A 201 -46.68 -3.11 0.30
N GLU A 202 -46.75 -4.00 1.28
CA GLU A 202 -45.57 -4.79 1.65
C GLU A 202 -45.64 -6.09 0.85
N ASP A 203 -45.10 -6.06 -0.37
CA ASP A 203 -45.29 -7.11 -1.37
C ASP A 203 -44.18 -8.19 -1.29
N ARG A 204 -44.50 -9.40 -1.75
CA ARG A 204 -43.52 -10.46 -2.03
C ARG A 204 -43.57 -10.84 -3.50
N ALA A 205 -42.41 -10.88 -4.16
CA ALA A 205 -42.28 -11.30 -5.55
C ALA A 205 -41.17 -12.35 -5.70
N TYR A 206 -41.40 -13.35 -6.55
CA TYR A 206 -40.45 -14.40 -6.94
C TYR A 206 -40.43 -14.45 -8.47
N GLY A 207 -39.27 -14.30 -9.12
CA GLY A 207 -39.16 -14.46 -10.57
C GLY A 207 -39.31 -15.93 -11.00
N ASP A 208 -38.77 -16.84 -10.18
CA ASP A 208 -38.70 -18.30 -10.38
C ASP A 208 -37.52 -18.77 -11.25
N LEU A 209 -37.67 -19.04 -12.54
CA LEU A 209 -36.57 -19.53 -13.39
C LEU A 209 -36.58 -18.74 -14.68
N GLY A 210 -35.48 -18.06 -15.01
CA GLY A 210 -35.34 -17.22 -16.21
C GLY A 210 -34.78 -15.86 -15.86
N ASP A 211 -34.44 -15.04 -16.86
CA ASP A 211 -33.88 -13.70 -16.62
C ASP A 211 -35.03 -12.70 -16.36
N ASP A 212 -35.40 -12.55 -15.09
CA ASP A 212 -36.58 -11.85 -14.65
C ASP A 212 -36.35 -10.34 -14.43
N THR A 213 -37.42 -9.56 -14.61
CA THR A 213 -37.42 -8.13 -14.23
C THR A 213 -38.51 -7.82 -13.22
N ILE A 214 -38.11 -7.49 -11.99
CA ILE A 214 -39.02 -7.28 -10.86
C ILE A 214 -39.02 -5.81 -10.42
N TYR A 215 -40.21 -5.24 -10.20
CA TYR A 215 -40.42 -3.89 -9.66
C TYR A 215 -41.30 -3.95 -8.39
N GLY A 216 -40.73 -3.71 -7.21
CA GLY A 216 -41.46 -3.67 -5.93
C GLY A 216 -42.44 -2.49 -5.86
N GLY A 217 -41.93 -1.27 -6.00
CA GLY A 217 -42.75 -0.08 -6.19
C GLY A 217 -42.85 0.80 -4.95
N ARG A 218 -43.82 0.57 -4.06
CA ARG A 218 -43.96 1.36 -2.82
C ARG A 218 -44.31 0.46 -1.64
N GLY A 219 -43.61 0.71 -0.54
CA GLY A 219 -43.74 -0.04 0.70
C GLY A 219 -42.51 -0.93 0.88
N ALA A 220 -42.47 -1.73 1.93
CA ALA A 220 -41.30 -2.53 2.28
C ALA A 220 -41.46 -3.91 1.67
N ASP A 221 -40.85 -4.12 0.51
CA ASP A 221 -41.07 -5.29 -0.32
C ASP A 221 -40.02 -6.38 -0.05
N THR A 222 -40.30 -7.64 -0.39
CA THR A 222 -39.32 -8.74 -0.41
C THR A 222 -39.33 -9.37 -1.79
N LEU A 223 -38.23 -9.21 -2.52
CA LEU A 223 -38.11 -9.56 -3.94
C LEU A 223 -37.00 -10.62 -4.08
N PHE A 224 -37.31 -11.69 -4.78
CA PHE A 224 -36.38 -12.78 -5.10
C PHE A 224 -36.30 -12.89 -6.61
N GLY A 225 -35.08 -12.93 -7.14
CA GLY A 225 -34.80 -13.26 -8.52
C GLY A 225 -35.36 -14.63 -8.86
N ASP A 226 -34.94 -15.63 -8.10
CA ASP A 226 -35.43 -17.00 -8.28
C ASP A 226 -36.59 -17.38 -7.31
N THR A 227 -36.54 -18.63 -6.82
CA THR A 227 -37.58 -19.29 -6.05
C THR A 227 -37.62 -18.90 -4.57
N GLY A 228 -36.62 -18.14 -4.08
CA GLY A 228 -36.43 -17.78 -2.67
C GLY A 228 -35.96 -18.94 -1.78
N THR A 229 -35.28 -19.91 -2.36
CA THR A 229 -34.70 -21.06 -1.63
C THR A 229 -33.22 -21.30 -1.93
N ASN A 230 -32.56 -20.37 -2.64
CA ASN A 230 -31.28 -20.54 -3.29
C ASN A 230 -31.29 -21.81 -4.16
N ALA A 231 -32.46 -22.17 -4.70
CA ALA A 231 -32.65 -23.46 -5.34
C ALA A 231 -32.20 -23.36 -6.78
N THR A 232 -31.00 -23.88 -7.01
CA THR A 232 -30.33 -23.98 -8.30
C THR A 232 -30.77 -25.19 -9.13
N ASN A 233 -31.87 -25.83 -8.70
CA ASN A 233 -32.43 -27.03 -9.29
C ASN A 233 -33.88 -26.85 -9.76
N SER A 234 -34.16 -27.27 -10.99
CA SER A 234 -35.50 -27.24 -11.60
C SER A 234 -36.48 -28.28 -11.00
N SER A 235 -37.71 -28.29 -11.52
CA SER A 235 -38.66 -29.39 -11.30
C SER A 235 -38.14 -30.75 -11.79
N GLU A 236 -38.51 -31.82 -11.08
CA GLU A 236 -38.18 -33.23 -11.38
C GLU A 236 -38.63 -33.68 -12.79
N PHE A 237 -37.69 -34.18 -13.60
CA PHE A 237 -37.96 -34.70 -14.95
C PHE A 237 -38.35 -36.17 -14.98
N SER A 238 -37.95 -36.97 -13.98
CA SER A 238 -38.29 -38.38 -13.94
C SER A 238 -39.77 -38.60 -13.57
N VAL A 239 -40.39 -39.60 -14.19
CA VAL A 239 -41.79 -39.94 -13.93
C VAL A 239 -41.83 -41.15 -12.99
N ASN A 240 -42.54 -41.01 -11.87
CA ASN A 240 -42.69 -42.12 -10.90
C ASN A 240 -41.32 -42.69 -10.48
N GLY A 241 -40.36 -41.80 -10.20
CA GLY A 241 -39.01 -42.15 -9.78
C GLY A 241 -38.92 -42.70 -8.35
N ASP A 242 -39.90 -42.36 -7.50
CA ASP A 242 -40.17 -42.99 -6.19
C ASP A 242 -40.90 -44.34 -6.31
N LEU A 243 -41.31 -44.72 -7.54
CA LEU A 243 -41.94 -45.99 -7.89
C LEU A 243 -43.29 -46.26 -7.20
N GLU A 244 -43.90 -45.26 -6.55
CA GLU A 244 -45.07 -45.44 -5.71
C GLU A 244 -46.40 -45.54 -6.46
N ALA A 245 -46.41 -45.38 -7.78
CA ALA A 245 -47.60 -45.59 -8.61
C ALA A 245 -48.20 -47.01 -8.44
N TRP A 246 -47.44 -47.98 -7.91
CA TRP A 246 -47.96 -49.30 -7.52
C TRP A 246 -48.98 -49.23 -6.35
N GLY A 247 -48.83 -48.28 -5.42
CA GLY A 247 -49.69 -48.08 -4.26
C GLY A 247 -49.47 -49.09 -3.11
N ASP A 248 -50.35 -49.11 -2.10
CA ASP A 248 -50.19 -49.96 -0.89
C ASP A 248 -50.51 -51.46 -1.14
N ASP A 249 -49.50 -52.35 -1.08
CA ASP A 249 -49.68 -53.80 -0.89
C ASP A 249 -49.53 -54.19 0.58
N SER A 250 -50.62 -54.01 1.33
CA SER A 250 -50.84 -54.55 2.69
C SER A 250 -50.47 -56.03 2.91
N ARG A 251 -50.21 -56.81 1.85
CA ARG A 251 -49.74 -58.20 1.90
C ARG A 251 -48.22 -58.36 1.86
N ARG A 252 -47.44 -57.28 1.70
CA ARG A 252 -45.96 -57.26 1.69
C ARG A 252 -45.36 -58.28 0.73
N ARG A 253 -45.68 -58.17 -0.57
CA ARG A 253 -45.27 -59.13 -1.60
C ARG A 253 -44.45 -58.44 -2.69
N TRP A 254 -43.77 -59.25 -3.49
CA TRP A 254 -43.18 -58.84 -4.76
C TRP A 254 -44.19 -59.07 -5.91
N GLY A 255 -44.03 -58.31 -6.99
CA GLY A 255 -44.84 -58.37 -8.19
C GLY A 255 -44.00 -58.27 -9.46
N LEU A 256 -44.51 -58.85 -10.56
CA LEU A 256 -43.93 -58.72 -11.89
C LEU A 256 -44.93 -57.99 -12.78
N PHE A 257 -44.50 -56.90 -13.38
CA PHE A 257 -45.32 -55.96 -14.13
C PHE A 257 -44.93 -55.97 -15.60
N ASP A 258 -45.92 -55.99 -16.51
CA ASP A 258 -45.67 -55.61 -17.91
C ASP A 258 -45.38 -54.09 -17.95
N ASP A 259 -44.68 -53.63 -18.98
CA ASP A 259 -44.32 -52.22 -19.17
C ASP A 259 -45.55 -51.28 -19.11
N ASP A 260 -46.72 -51.71 -19.62
CA ASP A 260 -47.96 -50.93 -19.59
C ASP A 260 -48.63 -50.82 -18.20
N GLN A 261 -48.06 -51.49 -17.19
CA GLN A 261 -48.54 -51.50 -15.81
C GLN A 261 -47.66 -50.67 -14.86
N VAL A 262 -46.52 -50.17 -15.35
CA VAL A 262 -45.60 -49.32 -14.60
C VAL A 262 -45.61 -47.94 -15.23
N GLU A 263 -45.99 -46.92 -14.47
CA GLU A 263 -45.98 -45.56 -14.97
C GLU A 263 -44.53 -45.09 -15.17
N GLY A 264 -44.22 -44.60 -16.38
CA GLY A 264 -42.93 -44.00 -16.71
C GLY A 264 -41.77 -44.97 -17.01
N TRP A 265 -41.86 -46.25 -16.65
CA TRP A 265 -40.75 -47.21 -16.79
C TRP A 265 -41.10 -48.38 -17.70
N SER A 266 -40.11 -48.86 -18.45
CA SER A 266 -40.26 -49.93 -19.45
C SER A 266 -39.02 -50.82 -19.52
N THR A 267 -39.07 -51.90 -20.29
CA THR A 267 -37.92 -52.77 -20.53
C THR A 267 -37.67 -52.92 -22.05
N PRO A 268 -36.41 -52.88 -22.52
CA PRO A 268 -36.11 -52.95 -23.96
C PRO A 268 -36.63 -54.22 -24.67
N ASP A 269 -36.72 -55.33 -23.93
CA ASP A 269 -37.03 -56.67 -24.44
C ASP A 269 -38.43 -57.17 -24.05
N ASP A 270 -39.32 -56.30 -23.54
CA ASP A 270 -40.67 -56.67 -23.05
C ASP A 270 -40.59 -57.78 -21.97
N VAL A 271 -39.58 -57.68 -21.10
CA VAL A 271 -39.43 -58.50 -19.90
C VAL A 271 -40.21 -57.87 -18.75
N LYS A 272 -40.46 -58.64 -17.70
CA LYS A 272 -41.22 -58.14 -16.55
C LYS A 272 -40.37 -57.22 -15.68
N ILE A 273 -40.90 -56.09 -15.23
CA ILE A 273 -40.28 -55.27 -14.17
C ILE A 273 -40.65 -55.89 -12.82
N GLU A 274 -39.65 -56.08 -11.95
CA GLU A 274 -39.88 -56.59 -10.60
C GLU A 274 -39.94 -55.43 -9.59
N PHE A 275 -41.08 -55.30 -8.91
CA PHE A 275 -41.22 -54.40 -7.76
C PHE A 275 -41.45 -55.17 -6.46
N GLN A 276 -40.96 -54.62 -5.36
CA GLN A 276 -41.10 -55.20 -4.03
C GLN A 276 -41.59 -54.19 -2.99
N GLN A 277 -42.52 -54.65 -2.15
CA GLN A 277 -42.92 -53.99 -0.91
C GLN A 277 -42.83 -55.02 0.23
N GLY A 278 -42.11 -54.71 1.31
CA GLY A 278 -42.02 -55.60 2.48
C GLY A 278 -40.73 -55.50 3.30
N GLY A 279 -40.71 -56.18 4.45
CA GLY A 279 -39.56 -56.18 5.36
C GLY A 279 -38.49 -57.21 4.99
N PHE A 280 -37.46 -56.77 4.28
CA PHE A 280 -36.21 -57.50 4.01
C PHE A 280 -35.00 -56.66 4.44
N GLY A 281 -33.82 -57.28 4.54
CA GLY A 281 -32.61 -56.53 4.90
C GLY A 281 -32.32 -55.45 3.85
N GLY A 282 -32.19 -54.20 4.30
CA GLY A 282 -31.94 -53.07 3.42
C GLY A 282 -33.19 -52.59 2.68
N GLY A 283 -34.37 -53.12 3.00
CA GLY A 283 -35.64 -52.61 2.50
C GLY A 283 -36.05 -51.30 3.18
N PRO A 284 -37.18 -50.70 2.75
CA PRO A 284 -37.54 -49.33 3.08
C PRO A 284 -38.09 -49.25 4.51
N ALA A 285 -38.04 -48.06 5.10
CA ALA A 285 -38.54 -47.83 6.47
C ALA A 285 -40.05 -48.11 6.61
N ASN A 286 -40.82 -47.94 5.52
CA ASN A 286 -42.25 -48.17 5.45
C ASN A 286 -42.61 -49.33 4.50
N ASP A 287 -42.75 -50.54 5.05
CA ASP A 287 -42.83 -51.79 4.30
C ASP A 287 -44.18 -52.12 3.63
N ILE A 288 -45.14 -51.18 3.65
CA ILE A 288 -46.48 -51.36 3.07
C ILE A 288 -46.80 -50.41 1.92
N SER A 289 -46.09 -49.29 1.82
CA SER A 289 -46.36 -48.25 0.83
C SER A 289 -45.09 -47.57 0.32
N ASN A 290 -43.92 -48.16 0.56
CA ASN A 290 -42.73 -47.80 -0.17
C ASN A 290 -42.36 -48.96 -1.12
N THR A 291 -42.19 -48.63 -2.39
CA THR A 291 -42.00 -49.51 -3.53
C THR A 291 -40.56 -49.43 -4.03
N ILE A 292 -39.93 -50.59 -4.19
CA ILE A 292 -38.54 -50.65 -4.68
C ILE A 292 -38.47 -51.49 -5.95
N MET A 293 -37.68 -51.03 -6.91
CA MET A 293 -37.32 -51.77 -8.12
C MET A 293 -36.22 -52.78 -7.82
N GLU A 294 -36.38 -54.01 -8.31
CA GLU A 294 -35.32 -55.01 -8.28
C GLU A 294 -34.85 -55.41 -9.69
N LEU A 295 -33.55 -55.26 -9.94
CA LEU A 295 -32.91 -55.64 -11.19
C LEU A 295 -32.49 -57.13 -11.21
N ASP A 296 -33.42 -58.07 -11.04
CA ASP A 296 -33.20 -59.52 -11.28
C ASP A 296 -34.47 -60.28 -11.74
N SER A 297 -35.37 -59.62 -12.47
CA SER A 297 -36.53 -60.28 -13.06
C SER A 297 -36.13 -61.35 -14.08
N THR A 298 -34.99 -61.13 -14.76
CA THR A 298 -34.24 -62.09 -15.61
C THR A 298 -32.74 -61.83 -15.50
N ALA A 299 -31.91 -62.77 -15.96
CA ALA A 299 -30.47 -62.52 -16.09
C ALA A 299 -30.21 -61.27 -16.93
N ASN A 300 -29.50 -60.31 -16.34
CA ASN A 300 -29.27 -58.98 -16.88
C ASN A 300 -30.56 -58.21 -17.14
N SER A 301 -31.37 -58.00 -16.10
CA SER A 301 -32.62 -57.23 -16.22
C SER A 301 -32.29 -55.78 -16.48
N THR A 302 -32.88 -55.22 -17.53
CA THR A 302 -32.73 -53.80 -17.88
C THR A 302 -34.08 -53.12 -17.75
N VAL A 303 -34.13 -52.04 -16.98
CA VAL A 303 -35.29 -51.18 -16.82
C VAL A 303 -34.87 -49.76 -17.20
N GLN A 304 -35.71 -49.09 -17.98
CA GLN A 304 -35.38 -47.78 -18.52
C GLN A 304 -36.58 -46.84 -18.51
N GLN A 305 -36.28 -45.55 -18.50
CA GLN A 305 -37.25 -44.47 -18.67
C GLN A 305 -36.72 -43.50 -19.74
N THR A 306 -37.57 -43.18 -20.71
CA THR A 306 -37.29 -42.12 -21.69
C THR A 306 -37.95 -40.83 -21.23
N ILE A 307 -37.16 -39.76 -21.18
CA ILE A 307 -37.50 -38.45 -20.64
C ILE A 307 -37.37 -37.44 -21.77
N ASP A 308 -38.38 -36.59 -21.94
CA ASP A 308 -38.36 -35.47 -22.87
C ASP A 308 -37.59 -34.31 -22.23
N VAL A 309 -36.50 -33.89 -22.88
CA VAL A 309 -35.63 -32.78 -22.44
C VAL A 309 -35.51 -31.72 -23.54
N SER A 310 -36.41 -31.74 -24.52
CA SER A 310 -36.40 -30.84 -25.66
C SER A 310 -36.59 -29.37 -25.29
N SER A 311 -37.22 -29.10 -24.14
CA SER A 311 -37.33 -27.75 -23.58
C SER A 311 -36.02 -27.20 -23.04
N LEU A 312 -35.11 -28.08 -22.62
CA LEU A 312 -33.84 -27.69 -21.98
C LEU A 312 -32.77 -27.37 -23.02
N THR A 313 -32.60 -28.30 -23.95
CA THR A 313 -31.44 -28.25 -24.85
C THR A 313 -31.73 -27.59 -26.19
N GLY A 314 -32.80 -26.80 -26.28
CA GLY A 314 -33.28 -26.25 -27.55
C GLY A 314 -32.19 -25.48 -28.34
N ASN A 315 -31.43 -24.64 -27.65
CA ASN A 315 -30.36 -23.81 -28.25
C ASN A 315 -29.06 -23.78 -27.43
N SER A 316 -28.94 -24.61 -26.39
CA SER A 316 -27.79 -24.64 -25.48
C SER A 316 -27.56 -26.06 -24.93
N TYR A 317 -26.38 -26.27 -24.36
CA TYR A 317 -26.11 -27.44 -23.52
C TYR A 317 -26.77 -27.21 -22.15
N SER A 318 -27.33 -28.25 -21.53
CA SER A 318 -27.87 -28.19 -20.15
C SER A 318 -27.17 -29.19 -19.25
N ALA A 319 -27.04 -28.88 -17.96
CA ALA A 319 -26.57 -29.83 -16.97
C ALA A 319 -27.75 -30.46 -16.23
N LEU A 320 -27.71 -31.77 -16.01
CA LEU A 320 -28.66 -32.48 -15.16
C LEU A 320 -27.93 -33.15 -14.00
N GLU A 321 -28.58 -33.20 -12.85
CA GLU A 321 -28.19 -33.97 -11.67
C GLU A 321 -29.03 -35.25 -11.60
N LEU A 322 -28.38 -36.41 -11.61
CA LEU A 322 -28.98 -37.72 -11.37
C LEU A 322 -28.80 -38.12 -9.90
N ASN A 323 -29.92 -38.33 -9.22
CA ASN A 323 -29.97 -38.83 -7.85
C ASN A 323 -30.73 -40.16 -7.78
N PHE A 324 -30.26 -41.14 -7.01
CA PHE A 324 -31.05 -42.34 -6.68
C PHE A 324 -30.52 -43.09 -5.45
N ASP A 325 -31.40 -43.84 -4.80
CA ASP A 325 -31.04 -44.74 -3.71
C ASP A 325 -30.85 -46.17 -4.24
N TYR A 326 -29.81 -46.85 -3.76
CA TYR A 326 -29.57 -48.25 -4.11
C TYR A 326 -29.15 -49.12 -2.92
N ALA A 327 -29.48 -50.42 -3.00
CA ALA A 327 -29.04 -51.41 -2.03
C ALA A 327 -28.71 -52.76 -2.67
N ASN A 328 -27.81 -53.49 -2.03
CA ASN A 328 -27.56 -54.90 -2.37
C ASN A 328 -28.70 -55.77 -1.82
N ARG A 329 -29.08 -56.82 -2.53
CA ARG A 329 -29.91 -57.90 -2.01
C ARG A 329 -29.06 -59.15 -1.74
N TYR A 330 -28.78 -59.40 -0.47
CA TYR A 330 -27.83 -60.44 -0.06
C TYR A 330 -28.44 -61.85 0.04
N LYS A 331 -27.66 -62.85 -0.40
CA LYS A 331 -27.98 -64.27 -0.24
C LYS A 331 -26.86 -65.06 0.46
N GLY A 332 -27.06 -65.36 1.74
CA GLY A 332 -26.37 -66.46 2.44
C GLY A 332 -24.83 -66.41 2.50
N GLY A 333 -24.20 -65.27 2.24
CA GLY A 333 -22.75 -65.07 2.30
C GLY A 333 -22.21 -64.27 1.13
N ASN A 334 -22.97 -64.22 0.04
CA ASN A 334 -22.54 -63.66 -1.23
C ASN A 334 -23.05 -62.22 -1.39
N THR A 335 -22.13 -61.28 -1.56
CA THR A 335 -22.41 -59.86 -1.84
C THR A 335 -22.25 -59.52 -3.33
N GLU A 336 -21.85 -60.48 -4.17
CA GLU A 336 -21.60 -60.31 -5.62
C GLU A 336 -22.83 -60.72 -6.48
N THR A 337 -24.05 -60.51 -5.99
CA THR A 337 -25.30 -60.89 -6.71
C THR A 337 -26.06 -59.69 -7.28
N SER A 338 -25.80 -58.48 -6.79
CA SER A 338 -26.60 -57.29 -7.06
C SER A 338 -25.85 -56.19 -7.81
N GLN A 339 -24.76 -56.52 -8.51
CA GLN A 339 -24.06 -55.55 -9.37
C GLN A 339 -25.02 -54.94 -10.39
N PHE A 340 -24.86 -53.67 -10.71
CA PHE A 340 -25.65 -52.99 -11.73
C PHE A 340 -24.86 -51.85 -12.38
N SER A 341 -25.34 -51.40 -13.53
CA SER A 341 -24.87 -50.21 -14.21
C SER A 341 -26.03 -49.24 -14.44
N VAL A 342 -25.69 -47.96 -14.50
CA VAL A 342 -26.58 -46.89 -14.95
C VAL A 342 -25.98 -46.29 -16.20
N GLU A 343 -26.78 -46.18 -17.26
CA GLU A 343 -26.39 -45.56 -18.52
C GLU A 343 -27.48 -44.56 -18.94
N ILE A 344 -27.08 -43.35 -19.31
CA ILE A 344 -27.97 -42.35 -19.91
C ILE A 344 -27.55 -42.16 -21.37
N THR A 345 -28.50 -42.30 -22.28
CA THR A 345 -28.28 -42.12 -23.72
C THR A 345 -29.19 -41.06 -24.31
N ASP A 346 -28.76 -40.38 -25.37
CA ASP A 346 -29.59 -39.45 -26.14
C ASP A 346 -30.54 -40.18 -27.12
N GLN A 347 -31.33 -39.42 -27.90
CA GLN A 347 -32.25 -39.97 -28.91
C GLN A 347 -31.57 -40.77 -30.03
N ASP A 348 -30.26 -40.58 -30.24
CA ASP A 348 -29.46 -41.29 -31.25
C ASP A 348 -28.73 -42.51 -30.64
N GLY A 349 -28.85 -42.75 -29.34
CA GLY A 349 -28.22 -43.83 -28.60
C GLY A 349 -26.75 -43.55 -28.24
N ILE A 350 -26.32 -42.29 -28.25
CA ILE A 350 -25.00 -41.87 -27.75
C ILE A 350 -25.05 -41.87 -26.22
N VAL A 351 -24.06 -42.51 -25.60
CA VAL A 351 -23.93 -42.55 -24.14
C VAL A 351 -23.44 -41.19 -23.64
N LEU A 352 -24.28 -40.51 -22.86
CA LEU A 352 -23.99 -39.24 -22.21
C LEU A 352 -23.39 -39.45 -20.81
N PHE A 353 -23.85 -40.49 -20.11
CA PHE A 353 -23.38 -40.84 -18.77
C PHE A 353 -23.35 -42.36 -18.60
N SER A 354 -22.34 -42.90 -17.91
CA SER A 354 -22.27 -44.32 -17.58
C SER A 354 -21.51 -44.56 -16.28
N GLN A 355 -22.15 -45.23 -15.33
CA GLN A 355 -21.56 -45.57 -14.04
C GLN A 355 -21.84 -47.04 -13.69
N PHE A 356 -20.80 -47.75 -13.24
CA PHE A 356 -20.91 -49.13 -12.78
C PHE A 356 -20.83 -49.22 -11.26
N PHE A 357 -21.69 -50.05 -10.67
CA PHE A 357 -21.78 -50.26 -9.24
C PHE A 357 -21.52 -51.73 -8.90
N ASP A 358 -20.43 -51.97 -8.16
CA ASP A 358 -20.14 -53.29 -7.59
C ASP A 358 -21.24 -53.74 -6.60
N ASN A 359 -21.92 -52.77 -5.98
CA ASN A 359 -23.04 -52.96 -5.06
C ASN A 359 -22.79 -54.08 -4.02
N THR A 360 -21.59 -54.17 -3.44
CA THR A 360 -21.18 -55.27 -2.54
C THR A 360 -21.41 -54.98 -1.05
N GLN A 361 -22.04 -53.84 -0.72
CA GLN A 361 -22.30 -53.42 0.65
C GLN A 361 -23.36 -54.31 1.35
N PRO A 362 -23.36 -54.41 2.69
CA PRO A 362 -24.39 -55.16 3.42
C PRO A 362 -25.78 -54.58 3.22
N ASN A 363 -26.78 -55.46 3.07
CA ASN A 363 -28.18 -55.07 2.92
C ASN A 363 -28.82 -54.66 4.26
N THR A 364 -28.31 -53.62 4.91
CA THR A 364 -28.91 -53.09 6.15
C THR A 364 -29.51 -51.71 6.00
N GLN A 365 -29.17 -50.99 4.93
CA GLN A 365 -29.66 -49.67 4.57
C GLN A 365 -29.45 -49.44 3.05
N PHE A 366 -30.13 -48.45 2.49
CA PHE A 366 -29.84 -47.90 1.17
C PHE A 366 -28.62 -46.97 1.24
N GLU A 367 -27.88 -46.89 0.14
CA GLU A 367 -26.88 -45.87 -0.14
C GLU A 367 -27.49 -44.89 -1.16
N ASN A 368 -27.14 -43.62 -1.06
CA ASN A 368 -27.57 -42.59 -2.00
C ASN A 368 -26.44 -42.33 -3.01
N TYR A 369 -26.77 -42.23 -4.29
CA TYR A 369 -25.88 -41.82 -5.35
C TYR A 369 -26.34 -40.47 -5.91
N GLN A 370 -25.38 -39.59 -6.14
CA GLN A 370 -25.51 -38.29 -6.79
C GLN A 370 -24.44 -38.21 -7.89
N GLY A 371 -24.82 -37.79 -9.09
CA GLY A 371 -23.89 -37.59 -10.20
C GLY A 371 -24.44 -36.64 -11.26
N TYR A 372 -23.56 -35.87 -11.88
CA TYR A 372 -23.93 -34.87 -12.87
C TYR A 372 -23.66 -35.36 -14.30
N LEU A 373 -24.45 -34.88 -15.25
CA LEU A 373 -24.24 -35.11 -16.67
C LEU A 373 -24.61 -33.88 -17.51
N ILE A 374 -23.87 -33.69 -18.61
CA ILE A 374 -24.16 -32.65 -19.58
C ILE A 374 -24.99 -33.23 -20.72
N ILE A 375 -26.10 -32.56 -21.02
CA ILE A 375 -27.00 -32.87 -22.13
C ILE A 375 -26.64 -31.95 -23.31
N PRO A 376 -26.25 -32.51 -24.46
CA PRO A 376 -25.88 -31.70 -25.63
C PRO A 376 -27.04 -30.85 -26.17
N GLU A 377 -26.71 -29.69 -26.73
CA GLU A 377 -27.63 -28.88 -27.54
C GLU A 377 -28.32 -29.73 -28.62
N GLY A 378 -29.65 -29.57 -28.74
CA GLY A 378 -30.53 -30.27 -29.67
C GLY A 378 -30.97 -31.67 -29.23
N THR A 379 -30.76 -32.04 -27.97
CA THR A 379 -31.22 -33.32 -27.41
C THR A 379 -32.72 -33.28 -27.13
N GLU A 380 -33.52 -33.98 -27.92
CA GLU A 380 -34.97 -34.01 -27.69
C GLU A 380 -35.35 -34.96 -26.55
N ASN A 381 -34.65 -36.09 -26.41
CA ASN A 381 -34.97 -37.10 -25.41
C ASN A 381 -33.70 -37.76 -24.87
N ILE A 382 -33.73 -38.11 -23.59
CA ILE A 382 -32.73 -38.98 -22.97
C ILE A 382 -33.38 -40.25 -22.45
N THR A 383 -32.62 -41.33 -22.36
CA THR A 383 -33.07 -42.60 -21.79
C THR A 383 -32.16 -43.01 -20.65
N VAL A 384 -32.69 -42.96 -19.42
CA VAL A 384 -32.02 -43.43 -18.20
C VAL A 384 -32.24 -44.93 -18.08
N THR A 385 -31.16 -45.70 -18.05
CA THR A 385 -31.18 -47.17 -18.12
C THR A 385 -30.45 -47.76 -16.92
N PHE A 386 -31.18 -48.52 -16.09
CA PHE A 386 -30.62 -49.34 -15.02
C PHE A 386 -30.52 -50.79 -15.50
N SER A 387 -29.31 -51.35 -15.49
CA SER A 387 -29.07 -52.74 -15.91
C SER A 387 -28.45 -53.56 -14.79
N GLY A 388 -29.09 -54.66 -14.39
CA GLY A 388 -28.49 -55.65 -13.50
C GLY A 388 -27.33 -56.37 -14.20
N GLU A 389 -26.20 -56.51 -13.52
CA GLU A 389 -24.97 -57.14 -14.05
C GLU A 389 -24.57 -58.39 -13.24
N GLY A 390 -25.28 -58.67 -12.15
CA GLY A 390 -25.08 -59.81 -11.28
C GLY A 390 -25.55 -61.15 -11.85
N ALA A 391 -25.16 -62.24 -11.19
CA ALA A 391 -25.61 -63.59 -11.58
C ALA A 391 -27.10 -63.78 -11.26
N SER A 392 -27.92 -64.15 -12.25
CA SER A 392 -29.35 -64.40 -12.03
C SER A 392 -29.59 -65.52 -11.02
N ASP A 393 -29.95 -65.12 -9.81
CA ASP A 393 -30.05 -66.02 -8.67
C ASP A 393 -31.22 -65.69 -7.73
N SER A 394 -32.12 -64.85 -8.21
CA SER A 394 -33.31 -64.27 -7.58
C SER A 394 -33.03 -63.21 -6.52
N TYR A 395 -31.88 -62.53 -6.61
CA TYR A 395 -31.44 -61.44 -5.73
C TYR A 395 -30.66 -60.38 -6.52
N GLY A 396 -31.34 -59.33 -6.99
CA GLY A 396 -30.80 -58.23 -7.80
C GLY A 396 -30.45 -56.97 -7.01
N ALA A 397 -30.04 -55.92 -7.72
CA ALA A 397 -29.91 -54.59 -7.15
C ALA A 397 -31.28 -54.02 -6.82
N LEU A 398 -31.39 -53.35 -5.68
CA LEU A 398 -32.57 -52.61 -5.27
C LEU A 398 -32.36 -51.14 -5.62
N ILE A 399 -33.31 -50.51 -6.31
CA ILE A 399 -33.28 -49.11 -6.74
C ILE A 399 -34.57 -48.41 -6.27
N ASP A 400 -34.44 -47.21 -5.74
CA ASP A 400 -35.54 -46.36 -5.23
C ASP A 400 -35.17 -44.88 -5.39
N ASN A 401 -36.14 -43.97 -5.25
CA ASN A 401 -35.96 -42.51 -5.27
C ASN A 401 -35.12 -41.98 -6.44
N VAL A 402 -35.36 -42.48 -7.66
CA VAL A 402 -34.68 -41.96 -8.84
C VAL A 402 -35.19 -40.54 -9.11
N SER A 403 -34.28 -39.62 -9.30
CA SER A 403 -34.52 -38.19 -9.50
C SER A 403 -33.55 -37.66 -10.55
N LEU A 404 -34.06 -36.78 -11.40
CA LEU A 404 -33.31 -36.09 -12.44
C LEU A 404 -33.77 -34.63 -12.50
N THR A 405 -32.90 -33.69 -12.15
CA THR A 405 -33.18 -32.24 -12.11
C THR A 405 -32.17 -31.48 -12.95
N GLU A 406 -32.57 -30.36 -13.56
CA GLU A 406 -31.62 -29.45 -14.21
C GLU A 406 -30.87 -28.64 -13.15
N VAL A 407 -29.60 -28.35 -13.44
CA VAL A 407 -28.69 -27.58 -12.57
C VAL A 407 -28.32 -26.31 -13.32
N TYR A 408 -28.48 -25.17 -12.65
CA TYR A 408 -28.16 -23.84 -13.21
C TYR A 408 -26.87 -23.23 -12.62
N GLU A 409 -26.11 -24.01 -11.85
CA GLU A 409 -24.76 -23.69 -11.37
C GLU A 409 -23.66 -24.34 -12.21
N ASP A 410 -22.44 -23.83 -12.08
CA ASP A 410 -21.22 -24.43 -12.62
C ASP A 410 -21.06 -25.91 -12.25
N VAL A 411 -20.95 -26.77 -13.27
CA VAL A 411 -20.80 -28.21 -13.07
C VAL A 411 -19.47 -28.71 -13.62
N GLU A 412 -18.67 -29.34 -12.75
CA GLU A 412 -17.49 -30.09 -13.18
C GLU A 412 -17.87 -31.53 -13.58
N VAL A 413 -17.79 -31.84 -14.87
CA VAL A 413 -18.01 -33.21 -15.40
C VAL A 413 -16.72 -33.72 -16.04
N ASP A 414 -16.18 -34.83 -15.54
CA ASP A 414 -14.96 -35.48 -16.03
C ASP A 414 -13.70 -34.58 -16.08
N GLY A 415 -13.60 -33.59 -15.17
CA GLY A 415 -12.46 -32.67 -15.12
C GLY A 415 -12.58 -31.46 -16.06
N VAL A 416 -13.77 -31.23 -16.62
CA VAL A 416 -14.12 -30.05 -17.42
C VAL A 416 -15.21 -29.28 -16.67
N LEU A 417 -14.93 -28.01 -16.37
CA LEU A 417 -15.92 -27.08 -15.82
C LEU A 417 -16.85 -26.62 -16.96
N TYR A 418 -18.15 -26.75 -16.74
CA TYR A 418 -19.18 -26.18 -17.59
C TYR A 418 -19.79 -25.02 -16.80
N GLU A 419 -19.51 -23.81 -17.27
CA GLU A 419 -19.95 -22.57 -16.61
C GLU A 419 -21.42 -22.30 -16.94
N TYR A 420 -22.25 -22.12 -15.92
CA TYR A 420 -23.66 -21.75 -16.01
C TYR A 420 -23.87 -20.53 -15.13
N THR A 421 -24.15 -19.39 -15.75
CA THR A 421 -24.17 -18.05 -15.12
C THR A 421 -25.47 -17.78 -14.33
N GLY A 422 -26.08 -18.80 -13.71
CA GLY A 422 -27.40 -18.65 -13.07
C GLY A 422 -28.44 -17.97 -13.97
N ASN A 423 -29.42 -17.30 -13.37
CA ASN A 423 -30.39 -16.44 -14.03
C ASN A 423 -29.99 -14.97 -13.80
N ALA A 424 -29.91 -14.15 -14.84
CA ALA A 424 -29.42 -12.78 -14.72
C ALA A 424 -30.58 -11.79 -14.53
N ASP A 425 -30.98 -11.58 -13.29
CA ASP A 425 -32.17 -10.84 -12.93
C ASP A 425 -31.95 -9.33 -12.80
N VAL A 426 -33.03 -8.57 -13.00
CA VAL A 426 -33.04 -7.11 -12.81
C VAL A 426 -34.14 -6.71 -11.84
N ILE A 427 -33.76 -6.36 -10.61
CA ILE A 427 -34.71 -6.09 -9.52
C ILE A 427 -34.65 -4.63 -9.05
N TYR A 428 -35.81 -3.97 -8.99
CA TYR A 428 -35.99 -2.61 -8.49
C TYR A 428 -36.90 -2.59 -7.25
N GLY A 429 -36.35 -2.36 -6.05
CA GLY A 429 -37.10 -2.22 -4.79
C GLY A 429 -38.09 -1.06 -4.81
N GLY A 430 -37.57 0.16 -4.97
CA GLY A 430 -38.36 1.33 -5.37
C GLY A 430 -38.53 2.37 -4.27
N ARG A 431 -39.57 2.29 -3.45
CA ARG A 431 -39.84 3.27 -2.38
C ARG A 431 -40.24 2.55 -1.11
N GLY A 432 -39.27 2.10 -0.34
CA GLY A 432 -39.46 1.58 1.01
C GLY A 432 -38.18 0.95 1.51
N ALA A 433 -38.26 0.21 2.62
CA ALA A 433 -37.10 -0.51 3.13
C ALA A 433 -37.23 -1.94 2.61
N ASP A 434 -36.57 -2.20 1.50
CA ASP A 434 -36.80 -3.39 0.68
C ASP A 434 -35.78 -4.48 1.00
N LYS A 435 -36.17 -5.74 0.80
CA LYS A 435 -35.29 -6.90 0.83
C LYS A 435 -35.20 -7.46 -0.58
N ILE A 436 -34.00 -7.55 -1.13
CA ILE A 436 -33.76 -7.95 -2.52
C ILE A 436 -32.72 -9.07 -2.52
N PHE A 437 -33.02 -10.18 -3.18
CA PHE A 437 -32.14 -11.33 -3.32
C PHE A 437 -32.04 -11.67 -4.80
N GLY A 438 -30.82 -11.64 -5.36
CA GLY A 438 -30.53 -12.12 -6.71
C GLY A 438 -30.58 -13.65 -6.78
N GLU A 439 -29.94 -14.28 -5.79
CA GLU A 439 -29.78 -15.74 -5.64
C GLU A 439 -28.68 -16.30 -6.54
N SER A 440 -28.95 -16.59 -7.81
CA SER A 440 -27.94 -17.15 -8.71
C SER A 440 -27.90 -16.44 -10.05
N GLY A 441 -26.73 -16.00 -10.46
CA GLY A 441 -26.44 -15.41 -11.76
C GLY A 441 -25.90 -13.99 -11.65
N ASP A 442 -25.59 -13.37 -12.78
CA ASP A 442 -25.01 -12.02 -12.81
C ASP A 442 -26.14 -10.95 -12.73
N ASP A 443 -26.52 -10.57 -11.53
CA ASP A 443 -27.72 -9.79 -11.25
C ASP A 443 -27.52 -8.27 -11.24
N GLN A 444 -28.62 -7.54 -11.48
CA GLN A 444 -28.68 -6.07 -11.32
C GLN A 444 -29.76 -5.68 -10.31
N LEU A 445 -29.31 -5.34 -9.10
CA LEU A 445 -30.17 -5.08 -7.97
C LEU A 445 -30.19 -3.60 -7.59
N HIS A 446 -31.39 -3.02 -7.43
CA HIS A 446 -31.58 -1.58 -7.22
C HIS A 446 -32.57 -1.28 -6.07
N GLY A 447 -32.07 -0.95 -4.87
CA GLY A 447 -32.90 -0.54 -3.73
C GLY A 447 -33.64 0.79 -3.98
N ASN A 448 -32.94 1.75 -4.59
CA ASN A 448 -33.38 3.12 -4.91
C ASN A 448 -33.57 4.04 -3.69
N ARG A 449 -34.58 3.79 -2.85
CA ARG A 449 -34.92 4.69 -1.74
C ARG A 449 -35.48 3.91 -0.57
N GLY A 450 -34.81 4.08 0.55
CA GLY A 450 -35.19 3.62 1.87
C GLY A 450 -33.97 3.02 2.51
N ASN A 451 -34.16 2.08 3.42
CA ASN A 451 -33.04 1.39 4.02
C ASN A 451 -33.15 -0.04 3.54
N ASP A 452 -32.41 -0.35 2.49
CA ASP A 452 -32.57 -1.56 1.71
C ASP A 452 -31.54 -2.62 2.14
N ASP A 453 -31.92 -3.89 2.04
CA ASP A 453 -31.12 -5.07 2.37
C ASP A 453 -31.03 -5.91 1.08
N ILE A 454 -29.88 -5.84 0.42
CA ILE A 454 -29.67 -6.34 -0.94
C ILE A 454 -28.57 -7.40 -0.91
N ASN A 455 -28.85 -8.57 -1.45
CA ASN A 455 -27.94 -9.69 -1.53
C ASN A 455 -27.88 -10.18 -2.99
N GLY A 456 -26.68 -10.21 -3.56
CA GLY A 456 -26.37 -10.67 -4.91
C GLY A 456 -26.54 -12.19 -4.99
N GLY A 457 -25.59 -12.91 -4.41
CA GLY A 457 -25.66 -14.35 -4.28
C GLY A 457 -24.45 -15.00 -4.92
N THR A 458 -24.64 -15.75 -5.99
CA THR A 458 -23.53 -16.26 -6.81
C THR A 458 -23.54 -15.58 -8.16
N GLY A 459 -22.40 -15.18 -8.70
CA GLY A 459 -22.31 -14.50 -10.00
C GLY A 459 -21.69 -13.12 -9.85
N ASP A 460 -21.36 -12.48 -10.97
CA ASP A 460 -20.74 -11.15 -10.95
C ASP A 460 -21.83 -10.06 -10.89
N ASP A 461 -22.19 -9.63 -9.68
CA ASP A 461 -23.40 -8.84 -9.43
C ASP A 461 -23.18 -7.32 -9.45
N ILE A 462 -24.26 -6.57 -9.71
CA ILE A 462 -24.29 -5.10 -9.61
C ILE A 462 -25.37 -4.66 -8.64
N LEU A 463 -24.96 -4.29 -7.42
CA LEU A 463 -25.85 -3.84 -6.35
C LEU A 463 -25.82 -2.31 -6.19
N LYS A 464 -27.00 -1.68 -6.13
CA LYS A 464 -27.15 -0.24 -5.89
C LYS A 464 -28.18 0.05 -4.78
N GLY A 465 -27.74 0.49 -3.62
CA GLY A 465 -28.61 0.89 -2.49
C GLY A 465 -29.40 2.16 -2.78
N GLY A 466 -28.70 3.27 -3.01
CA GLY A 466 -29.26 4.51 -3.52
C GLY A 466 -29.44 5.60 -2.48
N ARG A 467 -30.56 5.62 -1.74
CA ARG A 467 -30.83 6.65 -0.73
C ARG A 467 -31.38 6.05 0.54
N GLY A 468 -30.68 6.30 1.63
CA GLY A 468 -30.97 5.86 2.98
C GLY A 468 -29.82 4.97 3.43
N SER A 469 -29.95 4.30 4.57
CA SER A 469 -28.86 3.46 5.08
C SER A 469 -29.07 2.03 4.62
N ASP A 470 -28.28 1.61 3.66
CA ASP A 470 -28.45 0.37 2.92
C ASP A 470 -27.40 -0.68 3.34
N GLU A 471 -27.77 -1.96 3.27
CA GLU A 471 -26.91 -3.12 3.52
C GLU A 471 -26.82 -3.93 2.21
N LEU A 472 -25.61 -4.08 1.67
CA LEU A 472 -25.34 -4.72 0.39
C LEU A 472 -24.33 -5.87 0.60
N HIS A 473 -24.66 -7.07 0.12
CA HIS A 473 -23.81 -8.26 0.14
C HIS A 473 -23.65 -8.80 -1.29
N GLY A 474 -22.43 -8.87 -1.81
CA GLY A 474 -22.12 -9.47 -3.11
C GLY A 474 -22.18 -11.00 -3.06
N ASP A 475 -21.51 -11.57 -2.06
CA ASP A 475 -21.32 -13.00 -1.80
C ASP A 475 -20.24 -13.68 -2.69
N GLU A 476 -20.57 -14.49 -3.70
CA GLU A 476 -19.57 -15.15 -4.55
C GLU A 476 -19.55 -14.53 -5.96
N GLY A 477 -18.40 -14.04 -6.44
CA GLY A 477 -18.27 -13.44 -7.76
C GLY A 477 -17.45 -12.14 -7.71
N ASP A 478 -17.11 -11.57 -8.87
CA ASP A 478 -16.44 -10.28 -8.96
C ASP A 478 -17.50 -9.14 -8.97
N ASP A 479 -17.89 -8.67 -7.78
CA ASP A 479 -19.08 -7.84 -7.60
C ASP A 479 -18.84 -6.32 -7.68
N GLN A 480 -19.91 -5.58 -7.97
CA GLN A 480 -19.92 -4.10 -7.95
C GLN A 480 -21.02 -3.56 -7.04
N LEU A 481 -20.61 -3.06 -5.86
CA LEU A 481 -21.51 -2.55 -4.83
C LEU A 481 -21.45 -1.01 -4.73
N PHE A 482 -22.61 -0.36 -4.80
CA PHE A 482 -22.75 1.10 -4.68
C PHE A 482 -23.76 1.49 -3.59
N GLY A 483 -23.30 1.97 -2.43
CA GLY A 483 -24.15 2.41 -1.31
C GLY A 483 -24.95 3.67 -1.65
N GLY A 484 -24.25 4.74 -2.04
CA GLY A 484 -24.85 5.94 -2.60
C GLY A 484 -24.99 7.08 -1.59
N ARG A 485 -26.15 7.22 -0.94
CA ARG A 485 -26.37 8.29 0.05
C ARG A 485 -26.91 7.69 1.33
N GLY A 486 -26.14 7.73 2.40
CA GLY A 486 -26.61 7.12 3.62
C GLY A 486 -25.56 6.97 4.68
N GLN A 487 -25.66 5.85 5.37
CA GLN A 487 -24.60 5.25 6.17
C GLN A 487 -24.76 3.80 5.79
N ASP A 488 -23.93 3.38 4.86
CA ASP A 488 -24.15 2.14 4.11
C ASP A 488 -23.14 1.08 4.56
N GLU A 489 -23.56 -0.18 4.58
CA GLU A 489 -22.72 -1.33 4.89
C GLU A 489 -22.61 -2.18 3.62
N LEU A 490 -21.39 -2.35 3.10
CA LEU A 490 -21.11 -3.08 1.87
C LEU A 490 -20.13 -4.22 2.19
N GLN A 491 -20.48 -5.43 1.78
CA GLN A 491 -19.64 -6.61 1.87
C GLN A 491 -19.52 -7.23 0.48
N GLY A 492 -18.30 -7.30 -0.06
CA GLY A 492 -17.98 -7.93 -1.34
C GLY A 492 -18.17 -9.43 -1.24
N GLY A 493 -17.19 -10.14 -0.68
CA GLY A 493 -17.30 -11.56 -0.40
C GLY A 493 -16.11 -12.32 -0.94
N ALA A 494 -16.33 -13.22 -1.88
CA ALA A 494 -15.27 -13.95 -2.56
C ALA A 494 -15.22 -13.53 -4.03
N GLY A 495 -14.08 -13.01 -4.47
CA GLY A 495 -13.90 -12.47 -5.82
C GLY A 495 -13.19 -11.13 -5.77
N ASP A 496 -12.76 -10.60 -6.92
CA ASP A 496 -12.11 -9.29 -7.01
C ASP A 496 -13.19 -8.17 -7.06
N ASP A 497 -13.60 -7.65 -5.91
CA ASP A 497 -14.78 -6.79 -5.78
C ASP A 497 -14.51 -5.28 -5.93
N LEU A 498 -15.53 -4.51 -6.35
CA LEU A 498 -15.55 -3.05 -6.36
C LEU A 498 -16.64 -2.49 -5.44
N LEU A 499 -16.24 -1.92 -4.31
CA LEU A 499 -17.15 -1.31 -3.33
C LEU A 499 -17.03 0.22 -3.32
N ASN A 500 -18.17 0.92 -3.35
CA ASN A 500 -18.23 2.39 -3.27
C ASN A 500 -19.34 2.86 -2.31
N GLY A 501 -18.94 3.36 -1.14
CA GLY A 501 -19.86 3.87 -0.11
C GLY A 501 -20.59 5.15 -0.53
N GLY A 502 -19.85 6.12 -1.07
CA GLY A 502 -20.42 7.32 -1.67
C GLY A 502 -20.53 8.50 -0.69
N LEU A 503 -21.74 8.84 -0.25
CA LEU A 503 -21.96 9.91 0.73
C LEU A 503 -22.46 9.30 2.03
N GLY A 504 -21.71 9.42 3.11
CA GLY A 504 -22.15 8.80 4.35
C GLY A 504 -21.04 8.60 5.34
N LYS A 505 -21.34 7.89 6.42
CA LYS A 505 -20.29 7.20 7.18
C LYS A 505 -20.54 5.75 6.85
N ASP A 506 -19.70 5.22 5.97
CA ASP A 506 -19.93 3.93 5.35
C ASP A 506 -18.93 2.90 5.90
N GLU A 507 -19.33 1.63 5.91
CA GLU A 507 -18.52 0.50 6.34
C GLU A 507 -18.40 -0.49 5.16
N LEU A 508 -17.18 -0.73 4.67
CA LEU A 508 -16.89 -1.53 3.48
C LEU A 508 -15.96 -2.68 3.84
N TYR A 509 -16.29 -3.89 3.39
CA TYR A 509 -15.53 -5.13 3.60
C TYR A 509 -15.29 -5.82 2.25
N GLY A 510 -14.03 -5.99 1.85
CA GLY A 510 -13.65 -6.72 0.63
C GLY A 510 -13.76 -8.23 0.82
N ALA A 511 -13.00 -8.75 1.79
CA ALA A 511 -12.89 -10.16 2.20
C ALA A 511 -11.86 -11.00 1.42
N GLU A 512 -12.24 -11.93 0.54
CA GLU A 512 -11.29 -12.75 -0.22
C GLU A 512 -11.22 -12.26 -1.68
N GLY A 513 -10.06 -11.77 -2.12
CA GLY A 513 -9.88 -11.28 -3.49
C GLY A 513 -9.05 -10.01 -3.53
N ASN A 514 -8.71 -9.50 -4.71
CA ASN A 514 -8.00 -8.23 -4.85
C ASN A 514 -9.00 -7.09 -5.00
N ASP A 515 -9.49 -6.59 -3.87
CA ASP A 515 -10.65 -5.72 -3.83
C ASP A 515 -10.28 -4.25 -4.03
N THR A 516 -11.24 -3.47 -4.54
CA THR A 516 -11.15 -2.02 -4.60
C THR A 516 -12.26 -1.37 -3.78
N LEU A 517 -11.89 -0.76 -2.65
CA LEU A 517 -12.82 -0.09 -1.74
C LEU A 517 -12.68 1.43 -1.83
N ILE A 518 -13.81 2.13 -1.98
CA ILE A 518 -13.90 3.59 -2.07
C ILE A 518 -14.91 4.11 -1.04
N GLY A 519 -14.43 4.74 0.03
CA GLY A 519 -15.30 5.33 1.07
C GLY A 519 -16.10 6.51 0.55
N GLY A 520 -15.40 7.51 0.00
CA GLY A 520 -16.02 8.64 -0.67
C GLY A 520 -16.06 9.88 0.22
N LYS A 521 -17.24 10.28 0.70
CA LYS A 521 -17.37 11.40 1.63
C LYS A 521 -18.01 10.95 2.94
N GLY A 522 -17.22 10.98 3.99
CA GLY A 522 -17.68 11.26 5.34
C GLY A 522 -16.69 10.81 6.39
N ALA A 523 -16.82 9.63 6.97
CA ALA A 523 -15.86 9.16 7.98
C ALA A 523 -15.92 7.65 7.97
N ASP A 524 -15.30 7.09 6.95
CA ASP A 524 -15.61 5.76 6.44
C ASP A 524 -14.67 4.73 7.07
N SER A 525 -15.08 3.46 7.09
CA SER A 525 -14.27 2.34 7.60
C SER A 525 -14.15 1.29 6.51
N LEU A 526 -12.93 1.06 6.03
CA LEU A 526 -12.62 0.16 4.92
C LEU A 526 -11.73 -0.97 5.43
N TYR A 527 -12.11 -2.20 5.11
CA TYR A 527 -11.38 -3.42 5.44
C TYR A 527 -11.14 -4.21 4.15
N GLY A 528 -9.87 -4.36 3.75
CA GLY A 528 -9.46 -5.14 2.57
C GLY A 528 -9.73 -6.61 2.79
N GLY A 529 -8.81 -7.29 3.49
CA GLY A 529 -9.01 -8.68 3.89
C GLY A 529 -7.80 -9.55 3.55
N ALA A 530 -8.05 -10.58 2.76
CA ALA A 530 -6.99 -11.40 2.18
C ALA A 530 -6.64 -10.86 0.78
N ASP A 531 -5.46 -11.24 0.28
CA ASP A 531 -4.97 -10.83 -1.04
C ASP A 531 -4.73 -9.31 -1.17
N ASN A 532 -4.42 -8.80 -2.37
CA ASN A 532 -3.83 -7.46 -2.50
C ASN A 532 -4.89 -6.40 -2.80
N ASP A 533 -5.24 -5.61 -1.80
CA ASP A 533 -6.37 -4.70 -1.88
C ASP A 533 -5.97 -3.25 -2.20
N THR A 534 -6.93 -2.49 -2.72
CA THR A 534 -6.82 -1.04 -2.93
C THR A 534 -7.91 -0.29 -2.16
N LEU A 535 -7.54 0.39 -1.09
CA LEU A 535 -8.45 1.14 -0.23
C LEU A 535 -8.28 2.66 -0.41
N LYS A 536 -9.39 3.37 -0.60
CA LYS A 536 -9.44 4.84 -0.76
C LYS A 536 -10.47 5.46 0.18
N GLY A 537 -10.02 6.11 1.25
CA GLY A 537 -10.89 6.79 2.23
C GLY A 537 -11.65 7.96 1.60
N GLY A 538 -10.92 8.92 1.04
CA GLY A 538 -11.49 10.03 0.28
C GLY A 538 -11.55 11.31 1.08
N ARG A 539 -12.75 11.80 1.41
CA ARG A 539 -12.92 12.97 2.27
C ARG A 539 -13.52 12.52 3.59
N GLY A 540 -12.81 12.76 4.68
CA GLY A 540 -13.30 12.32 5.96
C GLY A 540 -12.21 12.16 6.97
N ASN A 541 -12.57 11.66 8.14
CA ASN A 541 -11.56 11.06 9.00
C ASN A 541 -11.78 9.57 8.88
N ASP A 542 -11.01 8.94 8.00
CA ASP A 542 -11.29 7.60 7.53
C ASP A 542 -10.40 6.58 8.27
N TYR A 543 -10.90 5.36 8.39
CA TYR A 543 -10.18 4.21 8.92
C TYR A 543 -9.97 3.19 7.81
N LEU A 544 -8.73 2.87 7.49
CA LEU A 544 -8.37 1.92 6.45
C LEU A 544 -7.53 0.79 7.05
N LYS A 545 -7.87 -0.45 6.72
CA LYS A 545 -7.14 -1.64 7.16
C LYS A 545 -6.98 -2.63 6.01
N GLY A 546 -5.74 -2.90 5.61
CA GLY A 546 -5.40 -3.82 4.51
C GLY A 546 -5.52 -5.28 4.93
N ASP A 547 -5.06 -5.61 6.14
CA ASP A 547 -5.00 -6.96 6.72
C ASP A 547 -3.82 -7.81 6.23
N SER A 548 -3.93 -8.53 5.12
CA SER A 548 -2.86 -9.45 4.69
C SER A 548 -2.61 -9.42 3.20
N SER A 549 -1.34 -9.56 2.81
CA SER A 549 -0.76 -9.38 1.47
C SER A 549 -0.38 -7.91 1.22
N ASP A 550 -0.02 -7.58 -0.02
CA ASP A 550 0.63 -6.31 -0.36
C ASP A 550 -0.44 -5.26 -0.73
N ASP A 551 -0.87 -4.44 0.24
CA ASP A 551 -2.01 -3.55 0.08
C ASP A 551 -1.64 -2.13 -0.35
N THR A 552 -2.58 -1.45 -1.02
CA THR A 552 -2.47 -0.01 -1.36
C THR A 552 -3.54 0.81 -0.63
N LEU A 553 -3.12 1.65 0.32
CA LEU A 553 -4.03 2.40 1.18
C LEU A 553 -3.86 3.92 1.00
N LEU A 554 -4.95 4.62 0.70
CA LEU A 554 -4.99 6.06 0.44
C LEU A 554 -6.02 6.75 1.34
N GLY A 555 -5.57 7.46 2.38
CA GLY A 555 -6.44 8.17 3.33
C GLY A 555 -7.20 9.32 2.66
N GLY A 556 -6.48 10.33 2.17
CA GLY A 556 -7.05 11.40 1.37
C GLY A 556 -7.09 12.74 2.10
N LEU A 557 -8.29 13.26 2.40
CA LEU A 557 -8.49 14.53 3.08
C LEU A 557 -9.11 14.31 4.46
N GLY A 558 -8.44 14.81 5.49
CA GLY A 558 -8.91 14.83 6.87
C GLY A 558 -7.92 14.05 7.72
N LYS A 559 -8.30 13.65 8.94
CA LYS A 559 -7.38 12.94 9.83
C LYS A 559 -7.67 11.45 9.73
N ASP A 560 -6.77 10.73 9.06
CA ASP A 560 -6.98 9.33 8.73
C ASP A 560 -6.16 8.41 9.65
N GLU A 561 -6.67 7.19 9.85
CA GLU A 561 -5.97 6.09 10.50
C GLU A 561 -5.83 4.94 9.52
N ILE A 562 -4.58 4.57 9.19
CA ILE A 562 -4.25 3.58 8.17
C ILE A 562 -3.44 2.46 8.82
N GLN A 563 -3.84 1.22 8.59
CA GLN A 563 -3.13 0.01 9.00
C GLN A 563 -2.89 -0.84 7.75
N GLY A 564 -1.63 -1.04 7.36
CA GLY A 564 -1.26 -1.95 6.26
C GLY A 564 -1.60 -3.38 6.66
N GLY A 565 -0.76 -3.98 7.50
CA GLY A 565 -1.03 -5.31 8.03
C GLY A 565 0.20 -6.20 7.87
N SER A 566 0.05 -7.33 7.18
CA SER A 566 1.19 -8.17 6.82
C SER A 566 1.37 -8.21 5.33
N GLY A 567 2.57 -7.98 4.82
CA GLY A 567 2.84 -7.86 3.39
C GLY A 567 3.66 -6.59 3.14
N ASP A 568 4.14 -6.39 1.91
CA ASP A 568 4.88 -5.19 1.55
C ASP A 568 3.88 -4.08 1.15
N ASP A 569 3.39 -3.31 2.13
CA ASP A 569 2.28 -2.38 1.95
C ASP A 569 2.70 -1.00 1.41
N THR A 570 1.79 -0.31 0.72
CA THR A 570 1.95 1.09 0.31
C THR A 570 0.84 1.96 0.89
N ALA A 571 1.18 2.84 1.83
CA ALA A 571 0.22 3.73 2.48
C ALA A 571 0.50 5.22 2.27
N LYS A 572 -0.55 6.01 2.04
CA LYS A 572 -0.48 7.49 1.96
C LYS A 572 -1.57 8.14 2.80
N GLY A 573 -1.17 8.92 3.81
CA GLY A 573 -2.09 9.70 4.67
C GLY A 573 -2.82 10.78 3.87
N GLY A 574 -2.08 11.75 3.33
CA GLY A 574 -2.64 12.74 2.40
C GLY A 574 -2.61 14.14 2.99
N LYS A 575 -3.78 14.76 3.24
CA LYS A 575 -3.85 16.02 3.96
C LYS A 575 -4.55 15.79 5.28
N GLY A 576 -3.86 16.03 6.38
CA GLY A 576 -4.42 15.59 7.64
C GLY A 576 -3.50 15.81 8.81
N ALA A 577 -3.66 14.94 9.80
CA ALA A 577 -2.69 14.74 10.87
C ALA A 577 -2.80 13.26 11.17
N ASP A 578 -2.25 12.49 10.24
CA ASP A 578 -2.64 11.12 9.97
C ASP A 578 -1.86 10.16 10.88
N THR A 579 -2.37 8.95 11.03
CA THR A 579 -1.65 7.89 11.74
C THR A 579 -1.57 6.68 10.83
N ILE A 580 -0.35 6.24 10.54
CA ILE A 580 -0.07 5.15 9.61
C ILE A 580 0.75 4.08 10.35
N TYR A 581 0.33 2.83 10.23
CA TYR A 581 1.02 1.64 10.72
C TYR A 581 1.30 0.71 9.54
N GLY A 582 2.55 0.41 9.23
CA GLY A 582 2.93 -0.60 8.22
C GLY A 582 2.71 -2.03 8.74
N ALA A 583 3.30 -2.30 9.91
CA ALA A 583 3.25 -3.54 10.69
C ALA A 583 4.29 -4.60 10.30
N SER A 584 4.08 -5.51 9.36
CA SER A 584 5.14 -6.47 9.00
C SER A 584 5.29 -6.62 7.50
N GLY A 585 6.53 -6.54 7.01
CA GLY A 585 6.84 -6.48 5.59
C GLY A 585 7.64 -5.22 5.30
N ASN A 586 8.12 -5.06 4.07
CA ASN A 586 8.94 -3.91 3.68
C ASN A 586 8.03 -2.80 3.16
N ASP A 587 7.53 -1.97 4.05
CA ASP A 587 6.44 -1.05 3.75
C ASP A 587 6.94 0.27 3.16
N THR A 588 6.10 0.92 2.35
CA THR A 588 6.33 2.27 1.83
C THR A 588 5.24 3.24 2.33
N LEU A 589 5.61 4.07 3.29
CA LEU A 589 4.67 4.90 4.06
C LEU A 589 4.90 6.40 3.83
N HIS A 590 3.84 7.14 3.50
CA HIS A 590 3.90 8.58 3.25
C HIS A 590 2.84 9.37 4.04
N GLY A 591 3.26 10.26 4.96
CA GLY A 591 2.36 11.18 5.67
C GLY A 591 1.80 12.27 4.75
N ASN A 592 2.68 12.90 3.96
CA ASN A 592 2.43 13.99 3.01
C ASN A 592 2.24 15.36 3.67
N GLN A 593 1.02 15.77 4.00
CA GLN A 593 0.74 17.08 4.61
C GLN A 593 0.04 16.86 5.93
N GLY A 594 0.64 17.29 7.02
CA GLY A 594 0.05 17.07 8.32
C GLY A 594 1.11 17.01 9.38
N ALA A 595 0.71 16.99 10.65
CA ALA A 595 1.62 16.55 11.70
C ALA A 595 1.32 15.07 11.91
N ASP A 596 2.03 14.24 11.15
CA ASP A 596 1.70 12.84 10.94
C ASP A 596 2.44 11.94 11.93
N ARG A 597 1.88 10.75 12.18
CA ARG A 597 2.48 9.73 13.04
C ARG A 597 2.62 8.46 12.22
N ILE A 598 3.84 8.04 11.93
CA ILE A 598 4.10 6.89 11.07
C ILE A 598 4.98 5.89 11.83
N PHE A 599 4.57 4.62 11.78
CA PHE A 599 5.27 3.48 12.36
C PHE A 599 5.48 2.46 11.24
N GLY A 600 6.74 2.14 10.93
CA GLY A 600 7.14 1.12 9.97
C GLY A 600 6.69 -0.24 10.45
N GLY A 601 7.41 -0.81 11.42
CA GLY A 601 7.03 -2.04 12.07
C GLY A 601 8.18 -3.02 12.12
N SER A 602 8.00 -4.20 11.54
CA SER A 602 9.11 -5.14 11.35
C SER A 602 9.47 -5.24 9.88
N ASP A 603 10.74 -5.53 9.63
CA ASP A 603 11.37 -5.62 8.30
C ASP A 603 11.77 -4.23 7.75
N ASP A 604 12.37 -4.16 6.56
CA ASP A 604 13.09 -2.95 6.11
C ASP A 604 12.12 -1.93 5.47
N ASP A 605 11.77 -0.85 6.19
CA ASP A 605 10.74 0.10 5.79
C ASP A 605 11.25 1.38 5.10
N ILE A 606 10.39 2.00 4.30
CA ILE A 606 10.62 3.32 3.70
C ILE A 606 9.55 4.32 4.16
N ILE A 607 9.96 5.32 4.94
CA ILE A 607 9.06 6.27 5.58
C ILE A 607 9.34 7.72 5.14
N PHE A 608 8.29 8.43 4.73
CA PHE A 608 8.34 9.86 4.39
C PHE A 608 7.29 10.66 5.18
N GLY A 609 7.72 11.56 6.07
CA GLY A 609 6.83 12.46 6.82
C GLY A 609 6.17 13.49 5.89
N GLY A 610 6.99 14.33 5.26
CA GLY A 610 6.56 15.28 4.24
C GLY A 610 6.55 16.72 4.75
N ARG A 611 5.36 17.27 5.04
CA ARG A 611 5.18 18.63 5.52
C ARG A 611 4.44 18.62 6.85
N GLY A 612 5.09 19.13 7.88
CA GLY A 612 4.53 19.37 9.19
C GLY A 612 5.56 18.97 10.23
N ASN A 613 5.14 18.82 11.47
CA ASN A 613 6.04 18.34 12.52
C ASN A 613 5.67 16.89 12.76
N ASP A 614 6.42 15.99 12.15
CA ASP A 614 6.05 14.58 12.06
C ASP A 614 6.72 13.77 13.18
N TYR A 615 6.09 12.66 13.55
CA TYR A 615 6.67 11.64 14.42
C TYR A 615 6.79 10.35 13.63
N LEU A 616 8.02 9.94 13.35
CA LEU A 616 8.35 8.81 12.49
C LEU A 616 9.14 7.77 13.26
N LYS A 617 8.77 6.50 13.12
CA LYS A 617 9.48 5.38 13.73
C LYS A 617 9.67 4.25 12.71
N GLY A 618 10.90 3.82 12.48
CA GLY A 618 11.23 2.63 11.67
C GLY A 618 10.81 1.32 12.37
N ASP A 619 11.14 1.23 13.66
CA ASP A 619 10.91 0.07 14.54
C ASP A 619 11.99 -1.02 14.40
N ALA A 620 11.83 -2.10 13.64
CA ALA A 620 12.84 -3.16 13.57
C ALA A 620 13.10 -3.56 12.12
N GLY A 621 14.33 -3.44 11.65
CA GLY A 621 14.67 -3.52 10.23
C GLY A 621 15.77 -2.53 9.91
N ASN A 622 16.26 -2.51 8.67
CA ASN A 622 17.17 -1.48 8.20
C ASN A 622 16.34 -0.41 7.46
N ASP A 623 15.83 0.55 8.21
CA ASP A 623 14.81 1.46 7.76
C ASP A 623 15.40 2.69 7.07
N THR A 624 14.65 3.26 6.13
CA THR A 624 14.96 4.53 5.50
C THR A 624 13.89 5.56 5.82
N VAL A 625 14.21 6.52 6.69
CA VAL A 625 13.24 7.50 7.21
C VAL A 625 13.63 8.93 6.84
N ASN A 626 12.67 9.71 6.33
CA ASN A 626 12.87 11.10 5.92
C ASN A 626 11.73 12.00 6.41
N GLY A 627 12.03 12.89 7.37
CA GLY A 627 11.09 13.86 7.97
C GLY A 627 10.57 14.88 6.96
N GLY A 628 11.47 15.61 6.31
CA GLY A 628 11.15 16.50 5.21
C GLY A 628 11.12 17.97 5.60
N LEU A 629 9.94 18.53 5.90
CA LEU A 629 9.74 19.94 6.21
C LEU A 629 8.97 20.12 7.51
N GLY A 630 9.62 20.76 8.48
CA GLY A 630 9.06 21.09 9.79
C GLY A 630 9.99 20.52 10.85
N ALA A 631 9.62 20.60 12.13
CA ALA A 631 10.46 20.07 13.20
C ALA A 631 10.01 18.65 13.51
N ASP A 632 10.77 17.68 13.03
CA ASP A 632 10.41 16.27 13.02
C ASP A 632 11.10 15.49 14.15
N VAL A 633 10.45 14.44 14.62
CA VAL A 633 11.02 13.45 15.55
C VAL A 633 11.12 12.13 14.80
N ILE A 634 12.32 11.57 14.68
CA ILE A 634 12.62 10.39 13.90
C ILE A 634 13.36 9.38 14.78
N LYS A 635 12.87 8.15 14.82
CA LYS A 635 13.51 7.02 15.50
C LYS A 635 13.74 5.90 14.50
N GLY A 636 14.97 5.40 14.41
CA GLY A 636 15.33 4.22 13.63
C GLY A 636 14.77 2.98 14.32
N GLY A 637 15.49 2.47 15.30
CA GLY A 637 15.08 1.35 16.13
C GLY A 637 16.13 0.25 16.13
N ASP A 638 15.72 -1.01 15.93
CA ASP A 638 16.66 -2.13 15.83
C ASP A 638 17.07 -2.36 14.36
N GLY A 639 18.32 -2.12 13.97
CA GLY A 639 18.87 -2.41 12.64
C GLY A 639 19.78 -1.29 12.12
N ASP A 640 20.40 -1.46 10.95
CA ASP A 640 21.31 -0.45 10.39
C ASP A 640 20.50 0.61 9.61
N ASP A 641 20.05 1.68 10.27
CA ASP A 641 19.08 2.63 9.76
C ASP A 641 19.67 3.83 9.00
N THR A 642 18.88 4.45 8.14
CA THR A 642 19.19 5.71 7.47
C THR A 642 18.13 6.77 7.74
N LEU A 643 18.48 7.76 8.56
CA LEU A 643 17.56 8.79 9.03
C LEU A 643 17.91 10.17 8.49
N LYS A 644 16.89 10.96 8.13
CA LYS A 644 17.05 12.31 7.61
C LYS A 644 15.97 13.27 8.09
N GLY A 645 16.37 14.29 8.86
CA GLY A 645 15.47 15.35 9.35
C GLY A 645 14.98 16.26 8.23
N GLY A 646 15.92 16.91 7.54
CA GLY A 646 15.63 17.70 6.34
C GLY A 646 15.67 19.20 6.58
N LYS A 647 14.52 19.84 6.78
CA LYS A 647 14.48 21.25 7.19
C LYS A 647 13.61 21.37 8.42
N GLY A 648 14.18 21.88 9.50
CA GLY A 648 13.50 21.80 10.76
C GLY A 648 14.42 22.14 11.89
N ASN A 649 13.96 21.93 13.11
CA ASN A 649 14.88 21.62 14.18
C ASN A 649 14.50 20.19 14.53
N ASP A 650 15.27 19.24 14.01
CA ASP A 650 14.87 17.83 13.98
C ASP A 650 15.55 17.06 15.11
N ASP A 651 14.87 16.04 15.63
CA ASP A 651 15.34 15.12 16.68
C ASP A 651 15.43 13.72 16.08
N LEU A 652 16.64 13.17 15.96
CA LEU A 652 16.93 11.90 15.29
C LEU A 652 17.64 10.94 16.27
N GLU A 653 17.10 9.74 16.45
CA GLU A 653 17.67 8.68 17.29
C GLU A 653 17.84 7.40 16.46
N GLY A 654 19.07 6.89 16.36
CA GLY A 654 19.42 5.64 15.65
C GLY A 654 18.97 4.38 16.39
N ASP A 655 19.12 4.37 17.71
CA ASP A 655 18.90 3.22 18.61
C ASP A 655 19.97 2.12 18.50
N ILE A 656 19.68 0.91 17.97
CA ILE A 656 20.61 -0.23 17.96
C ILE A 656 20.96 -0.58 16.51
N GLY A 657 22.22 -0.43 16.12
CA GLY A 657 22.68 -0.76 14.78
C GLY A 657 23.83 0.13 14.34
N ASN A 658 24.29 0.04 13.09
CA ASN A 658 25.25 1.01 12.55
C ASN A 658 24.49 2.01 11.69
N ASP A 659 24.09 3.11 12.32
CA ASP A 659 23.11 4.03 11.76
C ASP A 659 23.75 5.18 11.00
N THR A 660 22.99 5.77 10.08
CA THR A 660 23.39 6.97 9.33
C THR A 660 22.36 8.08 9.49
N LEU A 661 22.72 9.14 10.21
CA LEU A 661 21.84 10.24 10.57
C LEU A 661 22.25 11.55 9.87
N PHE A 662 21.27 12.23 9.28
CA PHE A 662 21.44 13.55 8.64
C PHE A 662 20.42 14.58 9.15
N GLY A 663 20.84 15.54 9.98
CA GLY A 663 19.97 16.62 10.47
C GLY A 663 19.49 17.54 9.34
N GLY A 664 20.44 18.18 8.65
CA GLY A 664 20.19 18.91 7.42
C GLY A 664 20.20 20.42 7.59
N ARG A 665 19.06 21.04 7.90
CA ARG A 665 18.97 22.50 8.08
C ARG A 665 18.14 22.83 9.30
N GLY A 666 18.75 23.64 10.16
CA GLY A 666 18.20 24.22 11.37
C GLY A 666 19.00 23.68 12.54
N GLN A 667 18.52 23.78 13.76
CA GLN A 667 19.27 23.26 14.91
C GLN A 667 18.76 21.87 15.21
N ASP A 668 19.56 20.87 14.89
CA ASP A 668 19.19 19.46 14.93
C ASP A 668 19.88 18.75 16.12
N ASP A 669 19.21 17.75 16.69
CA ASP A 669 19.69 16.86 17.75
C ASP A 669 19.77 15.44 17.18
N LEU A 670 20.96 14.83 17.22
CA LEU A 670 21.25 13.53 16.61
C LEU A 670 21.91 12.61 17.66
N ASP A 671 21.31 11.46 17.89
CA ASP A 671 21.81 10.39 18.76
C ASP A 671 22.00 9.10 17.96
N GLY A 672 23.24 8.58 17.92
CA GLY A 672 23.61 7.36 17.22
C GLY A 672 23.18 6.08 17.96
N GLY A 673 23.26 6.07 19.29
CA GLY A 673 22.93 4.90 20.11
C GLY A 673 24.03 3.84 20.20
N GLU A 674 23.68 2.56 20.10
CA GLU A 674 24.63 1.44 20.13
C GLU A 674 25.03 1.04 18.71
N GLY A 675 26.29 1.20 18.33
CA GLY A 675 26.61 1.08 16.91
C GLY A 675 28.04 1.33 16.48
N ASN A 676 28.18 1.72 15.21
CA ASN A 676 29.34 2.45 14.69
C ASN A 676 28.75 3.44 13.70
N ASP A 677 28.36 4.60 14.21
CA ASP A 677 27.35 5.42 13.56
C ASP A 677 27.96 6.55 12.76
N VAL A 678 27.19 7.09 11.82
CA VAL A 678 27.60 8.21 10.97
C VAL A 678 26.61 9.36 11.13
N LEU A 679 27.01 10.39 11.87
CA LEU A 679 26.18 11.55 12.18
C LEU A 679 26.66 12.80 11.44
N ASN A 680 25.73 13.56 10.85
CA ASN A 680 26.02 14.81 10.15
C ASN A 680 24.91 15.85 10.37
N GLY A 681 25.18 16.83 11.25
CA GLY A 681 24.22 17.90 11.61
C GLY A 681 23.92 18.83 10.44
N GLY A 682 24.96 19.29 9.73
CA GLY A 682 24.83 19.96 8.45
C GLY A 682 24.82 21.49 8.56
N ARG A 683 23.67 22.13 8.77
CA ARG A 683 23.59 23.59 8.89
C ARG A 683 22.75 23.95 10.10
N GLY A 684 23.38 24.48 11.13
CA GLY A 684 22.68 24.65 12.38
C GLY A 684 23.58 25.09 13.49
N ASN A 685 23.12 24.95 14.71
CA ASN A 685 24.03 24.77 15.83
C ASN A 685 23.60 23.41 16.36
N ASP A 686 24.25 22.36 15.88
CA ASP A 686 23.73 21.00 16.00
C ASP A 686 24.33 20.30 17.23
N GLU A 687 23.58 19.38 17.82
CA GLU A 687 24.01 18.52 18.93
C GLU A 687 24.10 17.07 18.41
N LEU A 688 25.27 16.46 18.54
CA LEU A 688 25.55 15.11 18.01
C LEU A 688 26.15 14.23 19.11
N HIS A 689 25.52 13.08 19.36
CA HIS A 689 25.96 12.03 20.29
C HIS A 689 26.22 10.73 19.52
N GLY A 690 27.47 10.24 19.51
CA GLY A 690 27.80 8.92 18.93
C GLY A 690 27.44 7.76 19.86
N ASP A 691 27.59 7.99 21.17
CA ASP A 691 27.30 7.04 22.24
C ASP A 691 28.23 5.81 22.25
N ALA A 692 27.79 4.62 21.86
CA ALA A 692 28.57 3.40 22.05
C ALA A 692 28.99 2.80 20.71
N GLY A 693 30.25 2.94 20.32
CA GLY A 693 30.65 2.58 18.97
C GLY A 693 31.96 3.24 18.56
N ASN A 694 32.47 2.88 17.39
CA ASN A 694 33.48 3.71 16.74
C ASN A 694 32.79 4.64 15.75
N ASP A 695 32.45 5.83 16.20
CA ASP A 695 31.49 6.69 15.50
C ASP A 695 32.18 7.75 14.65
N THR A 696 31.47 8.25 13.63
CA THR A 696 31.92 9.34 12.77
C THR A 696 30.95 10.51 12.87
N LEU A 697 31.38 11.59 13.53
CA LEU A 697 30.56 12.78 13.77
C LEU A 697 31.02 13.97 12.92
N LYS A 698 30.06 14.73 12.40
CA LYS A 698 30.33 15.95 11.64
C LYS A 698 29.30 17.04 11.93
N GLY A 699 29.73 18.11 12.61
CA GLY A 699 28.88 19.27 12.93
C GLY A 699 28.46 20.02 11.68
N GLY A 700 29.43 20.60 10.96
CA GLY A 700 29.21 21.19 9.64
C GLY A 700 29.29 22.72 9.63
N LEU A 701 28.16 23.41 9.62
CA LEU A 701 28.11 24.88 9.64
C LEU A 701 27.36 25.39 10.86
N GLY A 702 28.00 26.28 11.60
CA GLY A 702 27.50 26.92 12.80
C GLY A 702 28.22 26.34 14.01
N ASN A 703 27.76 26.67 15.21
CA ASN A 703 28.49 26.30 16.43
C ASN A 703 27.92 25.00 16.98
N ASP A 704 28.64 23.91 16.79
CA ASP A 704 28.13 22.57 17.01
C ASP A 704 28.68 21.98 18.33
N GLU A 705 27.95 21.03 18.93
CA GLU A 705 28.36 20.23 20.07
C GLU A 705 28.42 18.76 19.66
N LEU A 706 29.60 18.15 19.77
CA LEU A 706 29.86 16.77 19.34
C LEU A 706 30.39 15.97 20.53
N GLN A 707 29.79 14.82 20.81
CA GLN A 707 30.22 13.87 21.83
C GLN A 707 30.40 12.49 21.17
N GLY A 708 31.64 11.99 21.11
CA GLY A 708 31.96 10.65 20.59
C GLY A 708 31.33 9.56 21.45
N GLY A 709 31.79 9.45 22.70
CA GLY A 709 31.23 8.52 23.67
C GLY A 709 32.22 7.44 24.05
N THR A 710 31.91 6.17 23.78
CA THR A 710 32.81 5.05 24.03
C THR A 710 33.19 4.35 22.73
N GLY A 711 34.49 4.21 22.48
CA GLY A 711 35.05 3.58 21.29
C GLY A 711 36.09 4.49 20.65
N ASP A 712 36.66 4.09 19.52
CA ASP A 712 37.65 4.93 18.83
C ASP A 712 36.93 5.84 17.81
N ASP A 713 36.67 7.09 18.19
CA ASP A 713 35.78 8.00 17.46
C ASP A 713 36.50 8.96 16.49
N LEU A 714 35.77 9.41 15.47
CA LEU A 714 36.22 10.41 14.49
C LEU A 714 35.27 11.60 14.42
N ALA A 715 35.68 12.75 14.97
CA ALA A 715 34.84 13.95 15.02
C ALA A 715 35.39 15.13 14.19
N TYR A 716 34.51 15.81 13.46
CA TYR A 716 34.80 17.03 12.70
C TYR A 716 33.82 18.16 13.06
N GLY A 717 34.27 19.18 13.81
CA GLY A 717 33.44 20.37 14.14
C GLY A 717 33.01 21.14 12.89
N GLY A 718 33.99 21.64 12.13
CA GLY A 718 33.75 22.12 10.77
C GLY A 718 33.88 23.64 10.63
N LYS A 719 32.78 24.39 10.72
CA LYS A 719 32.83 25.86 10.70
C LYS A 719 31.98 26.41 11.82
N GLY A 720 32.61 26.89 12.88
CA GLY A 720 31.90 27.39 14.04
C GLY A 720 32.88 27.64 15.16
N ALA A 721 32.38 28.06 16.30
CA ALA A 721 33.09 27.79 17.54
C ALA A 721 32.48 26.52 18.11
N ASP A 722 33.14 25.40 17.87
CA ASP A 722 32.58 24.07 18.12
C ASP A 722 33.07 23.53 19.48
N ASN A 723 32.23 22.76 20.18
CA ASN A 723 32.65 21.95 21.34
C ASN A 723 32.72 20.48 20.90
N ILE A 724 33.86 19.83 21.13
CA ILE A 724 34.08 18.43 20.75
C ILE A 724 34.61 17.67 21.97
N TYR A 725 33.98 16.56 22.30
CA TYR A 725 34.39 15.63 23.35
C TYR A 725 34.59 14.24 22.73
N GLY A 726 35.79 13.67 22.84
CA GLY A 726 36.08 12.30 22.38
C GLY A 726 35.39 11.28 23.27
N GLY A 727 35.83 11.21 24.54
CA GLY A 727 35.22 10.34 25.52
C GLY A 727 36.20 9.27 25.99
N SER A 728 35.88 8.00 25.78
CA SER A 728 36.82 6.91 26.09
C SER A 728 37.16 6.11 24.85
N GLY A 729 38.44 5.92 24.59
CA GLY A 729 38.97 5.27 23.39
C GLY A 729 40.04 6.15 22.76
N ASN A 730 40.62 5.71 21.65
CA ASN A 730 41.69 6.47 20.98
C ASN A 730 41.08 7.34 19.88
N ASP A 731 40.69 8.56 20.24
CA ASP A 731 39.87 9.40 19.40
C ASP A 731 40.68 10.25 18.43
N THR A 732 40.07 10.61 17.31
CA THR A 732 40.63 11.56 16.33
C THR A 732 39.70 12.75 16.16
N LEU A 733 40.10 13.91 16.68
CA LEU A 733 39.24 15.08 16.81
C LEU A 733 39.76 16.26 15.98
N HIS A 734 38.87 16.87 15.19
CA HIS A 734 39.20 17.98 14.29
C HIS A 734 38.27 19.19 14.48
N GLY A 735 38.76 20.29 15.05
CA GLY A 735 38.01 21.56 15.16
C GLY A 735 37.76 22.23 13.81
N ASN A 736 38.77 22.18 12.93
CA ASN A 736 38.78 22.77 11.59
C ASN A 736 38.83 24.31 11.55
N LYS A 737 37.70 24.99 11.74
CA LYS A 737 37.63 26.45 11.59
C LYS A 737 36.72 27.10 12.63
N GLY A 738 37.34 28.01 13.36
CA GLY A 738 36.75 28.95 14.29
C GLY A 738 37.43 28.77 15.63
N ALA A 739 36.84 29.20 16.74
CA ALA A 739 37.52 29.13 18.04
C ALA A 739 36.96 27.93 18.80
N ASP A 740 37.64 26.80 18.66
CA ASP A 740 37.09 25.50 19.02
C ASP A 740 37.54 25.08 20.43
N ARG A 741 36.72 24.26 21.10
CA ARG A 741 37.01 23.66 22.40
C ARG A 741 36.98 22.15 22.25
N ILE A 742 38.13 21.51 22.39
CA ILE A 742 38.28 20.07 22.16
C ILE A 742 38.85 19.39 23.40
N PHE A 743 38.21 18.30 23.81
CA PHE A 743 38.61 17.46 24.93
C PHE A 743 38.75 16.02 24.40
N GLY A 744 39.95 15.43 24.52
CA GLY A 744 40.23 14.04 24.12
C GLY A 744 39.46 13.07 25.02
N GLY A 745 39.86 13.00 26.28
CA GLY A 745 39.15 12.24 27.30
C GLY A 745 40.07 11.22 27.94
N SER A 746 39.77 9.93 27.80
CA SER A 746 40.66 8.88 28.29
C SER A 746 41.18 8.02 27.14
N ASP A 747 42.41 7.54 27.30
CA ASP A 747 43.19 6.77 26.31
C ASP A 747 43.95 7.69 25.32
N ASP A 748 44.66 7.13 24.34
CA ASP A 748 45.67 7.90 23.57
C ASP A 748 45.02 8.65 22.39
N ASP A 749 44.84 9.97 22.50
CA ASP A 749 44.06 10.76 21.54
C ASP A 749 44.89 11.53 20.49
N ILE A 750 44.25 11.86 19.35
CA ILE A 750 44.81 12.74 18.31
C ILE A 750 43.90 13.95 18.09
N ILE A 751 44.38 15.14 18.44
CA ILE A 751 43.60 16.38 18.40
C ILE A 751 44.21 17.39 17.43
N PHE A 752 43.36 17.98 16.56
CA PHE A 752 43.72 19.06 15.65
C PHE A 752 42.76 20.25 15.80
N GLY A 753 43.23 21.37 16.36
CA GLY A 753 42.44 22.62 16.47
C GLY A 753 42.14 23.23 15.11
N GLY A 754 43.19 23.52 14.33
CA GLY A 754 43.07 23.91 12.93
C GLY A 754 43.23 25.40 12.70
N ARG A 755 42.14 26.15 12.54
CA ARG A 755 42.20 27.61 12.36
C ARG A 755 41.34 28.27 13.41
N GLY A 756 41.95 29.05 14.29
CA GLY A 756 41.20 29.52 15.41
C GLY A 756 42.00 30.27 16.43
N SER A 757 41.53 30.23 17.65
CA SER A 757 42.31 30.46 18.86
C SER A 757 41.68 29.46 19.80
N ASP A 758 42.23 28.26 19.77
CA ASP A 758 41.55 27.05 20.18
C ASP A 758 41.92 26.70 21.63
N TYR A 759 41.03 25.99 22.31
CA TYR A 759 41.29 25.41 23.61
C TYR A 759 41.28 23.89 23.47
N LEU A 760 42.42 23.25 23.64
CA LEU A 760 42.63 21.83 23.39
C LEU A 760 43.12 21.15 24.67
N LYS A 761 42.51 20.02 25.03
CA LYS A 761 42.92 19.22 26.18
C LYS A 761 42.98 17.73 25.79
N GLY A 762 44.12 17.08 25.99
CA GLY A 762 44.29 15.64 25.81
C GLY A 762 43.55 14.83 26.88
N ASP A 763 43.66 15.29 28.13
CA ASP A 763 43.10 14.67 29.34
C ASP A 763 43.95 13.50 29.86
N ALA A 764 43.60 12.23 29.69
CA ALA A 764 44.38 11.11 30.26
C ALA A 764 44.77 10.12 29.17
N GLY A 765 46.06 9.94 28.91
CA GLY A 765 46.52 9.21 27.74
C GLY A 765 47.90 9.69 27.30
N ASN A 766 48.49 9.07 26.27
CA ASN A 766 49.66 9.65 25.61
C ASN A 766 49.18 10.36 24.34
N ASP A 767 48.82 11.62 24.50
CA ASP A 767 48.05 12.35 23.50
C ASP A 767 48.95 13.06 22.49
N THR A 768 48.42 13.25 21.28
CA THR A 768 49.05 14.07 20.25
C THR A 768 48.14 15.24 19.89
N VAL A 769 48.52 16.45 20.32
CA VAL A 769 47.68 17.65 20.17
C VAL A 769 48.36 18.70 19.29
N ASN A 770 47.63 19.27 18.33
CA ASN A 770 48.11 20.28 17.40
C ASN A 770 47.15 21.47 17.29
N GLY A 771 47.56 22.64 17.79
CA GLY A 771 46.81 23.90 17.74
C GLY A 771 46.58 24.40 16.31
N GLY A 772 47.68 24.57 15.57
CA GLY A 772 47.63 24.85 14.14
C GLY A 772 47.83 26.33 13.82
N LEU A 773 46.75 27.06 13.51
CA LEU A 773 46.81 28.52 13.30
C LEU A 773 45.96 29.21 14.35
N GLY A 774 46.56 30.04 15.19
CA GLY A 774 45.81 30.73 16.23
C GLY A 774 46.70 31.18 17.35
N ALA A 775 46.12 31.79 18.38
CA ALA A 775 46.77 31.83 19.68
C ALA A 775 46.06 30.76 20.50
N ASP A 776 46.68 29.58 20.57
CA ASP A 776 46.03 28.37 21.05
C ASP A 776 46.43 28.08 22.51
N ILE A 777 45.51 27.49 23.28
CA ILE A 777 45.76 26.96 24.63
C ILE A 777 45.70 25.44 24.53
N ILE A 778 46.80 24.76 24.88
CA ILE A 778 46.94 23.32 24.74
C ILE A 778 47.37 22.74 26.09
N LYS A 779 46.64 21.73 26.55
CA LYS A 779 46.96 20.96 27.76
C LYS A 779 47.09 19.48 27.39
N GLY A 780 48.21 18.86 27.74
CA GLY A 780 48.43 17.41 27.61
C GLY A 780 47.54 16.67 28.59
N GLY A 781 47.98 16.62 29.85
CA GLY A 781 47.23 16.04 30.95
C GLY A 781 48.03 14.93 31.62
N ASP A 782 47.40 13.81 31.95
CA ASP A 782 48.10 12.66 32.53
C ASP A 782 48.65 11.75 31.41
N GLY A 783 49.96 11.62 31.26
CA GLY A 783 50.62 10.67 30.35
C GLY A 783 51.84 11.25 29.66
N ASN A 784 52.32 10.65 28.56
CA ASN A 784 53.50 11.19 27.86
C ASN A 784 53.05 11.82 26.54
N ASP A 785 52.81 13.12 26.58
CA ASP A 785 52.09 13.82 25.54
C ASP A 785 53.03 14.46 24.52
N THR A 786 52.50 14.69 23.32
CA THR A 786 53.18 15.44 22.26
C THR A 786 52.33 16.61 21.80
N LEU A 787 52.75 17.82 22.13
CA LEU A 787 52.00 19.05 21.91
C LEU A 787 52.69 19.94 20.85
N TYR A 788 51.91 20.46 19.91
CA TYR A 788 52.35 21.38 18.85
C TYR A 788 51.48 22.65 18.86
N GLY A 789 52.04 23.81 19.21
CA GLY A 789 51.34 25.11 19.14
C GLY A 789 51.07 25.52 17.70
N GLY A 790 52.14 25.63 16.90
CA GLY A 790 52.03 25.83 15.46
C GLY A 790 52.32 27.28 15.07
N LYS A 791 51.29 28.08 14.80
CA LYS A 791 51.46 29.49 14.45
C LYS A 791 50.54 30.40 15.26
N GLY A 792 51.19 31.36 15.91
CA GLY A 792 50.63 32.45 16.68
C GLY A 792 51.23 32.33 18.08
N ASN A 793 50.69 33.02 19.07
CA ASN A 793 51.29 33.02 20.39
C ASN A 793 50.55 32.00 21.24
N ASP A 794 51.19 30.86 21.45
CA ASP A 794 50.53 29.67 21.99
C ASP A 794 50.92 29.44 23.47
N ASP A 795 50.03 28.84 24.24
CA ASP A 795 50.19 28.45 25.66
C ASP A 795 50.06 26.92 25.75
N LEU A 796 51.16 26.23 26.08
CA LEU A 796 51.26 24.77 26.11
C LEU A 796 51.65 24.29 27.51
N GLU A 797 50.84 23.40 28.10
CA GLU A 797 51.08 22.78 29.41
C GLU A 797 51.11 21.25 29.23
N GLY A 798 52.23 20.61 29.60
CA GLY A 798 52.40 19.15 29.55
C GLY A 798 51.61 18.41 30.65
N ASP A 799 51.49 19.03 31.83
CA ASP A 799 50.94 18.44 33.05
C ASP A 799 51.80 17.27 33.60
N ALA A 800 51.37 16.01 33.58
CA ALA A 800 52.03 14.92 34.30
C ALA A 800 52.51 13.79 33.38
N GLY A 801 53.81 13.61 33.26
CA GLY A 801 54.49 12.50 32.59
C GLY A 801 55.69 13.01 31.81
N ASN A 802 56.19 12.31 30.78
CA ASN A 802 57.39 12.79 30.07
C ASN A 802 56.99 13.37 28.72
N ASP A 803 56.80 14.68 28.68
CA ASP A 803 56.11 15.34 27.60
C ASP A 803 57.05 15.94 26.56
N THR A 804 56.54 16.16 25.36
CA THR A 804 57.25 16.80 24.26
C THR A 804 56.45 17.97 23.70
N LEU A 805 56.91 19.20 23.96
CA LEU A 805 56.23 20.44 23.59
C LEU A 805 57.00 21.20 22.50
N PHE A 806 56.28 21.64 21.46
CA PHE A 806 56.79 22.47 20.37
C PHE A 806 55.93 23.73 20.18
N GLY A 807 56.44 24.91 20.57
CA GLY A 807 55.73 26.19 20.39
C GLY A 807 55.56 26.55 18.92
N GLY A 808 56.67 26.61 18.18
CA GLY A 808 56.65 26.71 16.72
C GLY A 808 56.92 28.13 16.24
N ARG A 809 55.88 28.92 15.95
CA ARG A 809 56.01 30.29 15.45
C ARG A 809 55.14 31.24 16.26
N GLY A 810 55.75 32.06 17.08
CA GLY A 810 55.09 33.20 17.67
C GLY A 810 55.88 33.80 18.80
N SER A 811 55.35 33.73 20.00
CA SER A 811 55.99 34.09 21.25
C SER A 811 55.22 33.27 22.25
N ASP A 812 55.76 32.10 22.52
CA ASP A 812 55.01 30.96 23.03
C ASP A 812 55.38 30.73 24.50
N ASP A 813 54.41 30.29 25.31
CA ASP A 813 54.59 29.90 26.72
C ASP A 813 54.47 28.38 26.82
N LEU A 814 55.50 27.72 27.32
CA LEU A 814 55.59 26.26 27.41
C LEU A 814 55.92 25.86 28.84
N ASP A 815 55.06 25.07 29.46
CA ASP A 815 55.26 24.46 30.77
C ASP A 815 55.31 22.92 30.65
N GLY A 816 56.39 22.31 31.12
CA GLY A 816 56.60 20.87 31.09
C GLY A 816 55.88 20.11 32.20
N GLY A 817 55.62 20.73 33.36
CA GLY A 817 54.97 20.08 34.49
C GLY A 817 55.82 19.04 35.24
N GLU A 818 55.22 17.91 35.64
CA GLU A 818 55.90 16.82 36.35
C GLU A 818 56.45 15.78 35.36
N GLY A 819 57.77 15.58 35.24
CA GLY A 819 58.23 14.75 34.14
C GLY A 819 59.71 14.57 33.91
N ASN A 820 60.06 14.29 32.66
CA ASN A 820 61.40 14.55 32.11
C ASN A 820 61.16 15.03 30.69
N ASP A 821 61.01 16.33 30.54
CA ASP A 821 60.26 16.88 29.42
C ASP A 821 61.18 17.43 28.34
N ILE A 822 60.66 17.56 27.13
CA ILE A 822 61.36 18.12 25.98
C ILE A 822 60.58 19.32 25.47
N LEU A 823 61.10 20.52 25.73
CA LEU A 823 60.47 21.78 25.33
C LEU A 823 61.29 22.47 24.23
N ASN A 824 60.61 22.95 23.19
CA ASN A 824 61.23 23.69 22.10
C ASN A 824 60.36 24.89 21.66
N GLY A 825 60.78 26.10 22.02
CA GLY A 825 60.05 27.35 21.71
C GLY A 825 59.98 27.62 20.21
N GLY A 826 61.14 27.57 19.53
CA GLY A 826 61.18 27.57 18.07
C GLY A 826 61.50 28.95 17.47
N LEU A 827 60.50 29.68 16.98
CA LEU A 827 60.67 31.01 16.41
C LEU A 827 59.80 32.00 17.19
N GLY A 828 60.41 33.00 17.81
CA GLY A 828 59.65 33.83 18.72
C GLY A 828 60.49 34.28 19.88
N ASN A 829 59.93 35.13 20.73
CA ASN A 829 60.49 35.30 22.06
C ASN A 829 59.68 34.41 22.99
N ASP A 830 60.26 33.28 23.38
CA ASP A 830 59.50 32.20 24.00
C ASP A 830 59.82 32.09 25.51
N GLU A 831 58.85 31.67 26.31
CA GLU A 831 58.97 31.38 27.74
C GLU A 831 58.83 29.87 27.95
N LEU A 832 59.82 29.22 28.57
CA LEU A 832 59.86 27.78 28.77
C LEU A 832 60.16 27.45 30.24
N HIS A 833 59.28 26.68 30.88
CA HIS A 833 59.42 26.16 32.25
C HIS A 833 59.46 24.62 32.20
N GLY A 834 60.53 24.01 32.71
CA GLY A 834 60.66 22.54 32.78
C GLY A 834 60.07 21.92 34.05
N ASP A 835 59.83 22.73 35.07
CA ASP A 835 59.30 22.33 36.37
C ASP A 835 59.98 21.10 37.01
N ALA A 836 59.28 20.00 37.29
CA ALA A 836 59.84 18.92 38.10
C ALA A 836 60.33 17.77 37.24
N GLY A 837 61.64 17.57 37.08
CA GLY A 837 62.09 16.52 36.19
C GLY A 837 63.59 16.41 35.95
N ASN A 838 63.97 16.10 34.71
CA ASN A 838 65.32 16.31 34.20
C ASN A 838 65.16 16.73 32.75
N ASP A 839 64.98 18.02 32.55
CA ASP A 839 64.26 18.49 31.37
C ASP A 839 65.22 19.00 30.29
N LEU A 840 64.77 18.98 29.03
CA LEU A 840 65.51 19.49 27.88
C LEU A 840 64.75 20.68 27.29
N LEU A 841 65.23 21.89 27.59
CA LEU A 841 64.64 23.13 27.09
C LEU A 841 65.50 23.72 25.98
N ASN A 842 64.88 24.10 24.86
CA ASN A 842 65.52 24.76 23.73
C ASN A 842 64.72 25.98 23.25
N GLY A 843 65.21 27.20 23.52
CA GLY A 843 64.53 28.44 23.12
C GLY A 843 64.47 28.64 21.60
N GLY A 844 65.46 28.13 20.86
CA GLY A 844 65.43 28.22 19.40
C GLY A 844 65.88 29.59 18.88
N LYS A 845 64.97 30.45 18.42
CA LYS A 845 65.30 31.78 17.88
C LYS A 845 64.38 32.85 18.45
N GLY A 846 64.92 33.63 19.36
CA GLY A 846 64.56 35.01 19.64
C GLY A 846 65.20 35.40 20.94
N ASP A 847 64.63 36.38 21.63
CA ASP A 847 65.07 36.71 22.97
C ASP A 847 64.21 35.89 23.95
N ASP A 848 64.70 34.71 24.32
CA ASP A 848 63.94 33.65 25.03
C ASP A 848 64.19 33.63 26.55
N GLU A 849 63.26 33.11 27.35
CA GLU A 849 63.39 32.87 28.79
C GLU A 849 63.17 31.39 29.13
N LEU A 850 64.19 30.74 29.70
CA LEU A 850 64.18 29.31 30.04
C LEU A 850 64.42 29.10 31.54
N GLN A 851 63.54 28.37 32.20
CA GLN A 851 63.65 27.94 33.59
C GLN A 851 63.63 26.40 33.68
N GLY A 852 64.70 25.80 34.23
CA GLY A 852 64.85 24.34 34.38
C GLY A 852 63.89 23.77 35.41
N GLY A 853 64.05 24.16 36.68
CA GLY A 853 63.12 23.78 37.75
C GLY A 853 63.80 22.89 38.80
N GLU A 854 63.11 21.85 39.27
CA GLU A 854 63.72 20.80 40.09
C GLU A 854 64.29 19.69 39.20
N GLY A 855 65.57 19.34 39.31
CA GLY A 855 66.09 18.26 38.47
C GLY A 855 67.54 18.34 38.07
N ASN A 856 67.90 17.74 36.94
CA ASN A 856 69.20 17.99 36.32
C ASN A 856 68.98 18.33 34.86
N ASP A 857 68.78 19.62 34.61
CA ASP A 857 68.17 20.04 33.36
C ASP A 857 69.22 20.41 32.31
N THR A 858 68.81 20.47 31.05
CA THR A 858 69.62 20.92 29.94
C THR A 858 68.92 22.08 29.24
N LEU A 859 69.46 23.29 29.40
CA LEU A 859 68.89 24.50 28.82
C LEU A 859 69.75 24.97 27.64
N ILE A 860 69.15 25.14 26.46
CA ILE A 860 69.78 25.59 25.22
C ILE A 860 69.10 26.88 24.77
N GLY A 861 69.77 28.02 24.92
CA GLY A 861 69.15 29.33 24.62
C GLY A 861 68.91 29.55 23.13
N GLY A 862 69.77 28.98 22.26
CA GLY A 862 69.61 29.15 20.83
C GLY A 862 70.11 30.52 20.34
N ARG A 863 69.37 31.19 19.45
CA ARG A 863 69.78 32.46 18.83
C ARG A 863 68.96 33.63 19.36
N GLY A 864 69.56 34.39 20.27
CA GLY A 864 69.21 35.78 20.51
C GLY A 864 69.81 36.24 21.83
N ALA A 865 69.11 37.11 22.54
CA ALA A 865 69.48 37.53 23.89
C ALA A 865 68.67 36.77 24.93
N ASP A 866 69.10 35.55 25.22
CA ASP A 866 68.34 34.59 26.02
C ASP A 866 68.64 34.70 27.53
N GLN A 867 67.63 34.44 28.36
CA GLN A 867 67.73 34.28 29.81
C GLN A 867 67.59 32.79 30.17
N LEU A 868 68.52 32.24 30.96
CA LEU A 868 68.55 30.82 31.30
C LEU A 868 68.77 30.64 32.81
N PHE A 869 67.84 29.96 33.47
CA PHE A 869 67.81 29.72 34.92
C PHE A 869 67.64 28.23 35.21
N GLY A 870 68.70 27.52 35.62
CA GLY A 870 68.58 26.07 35.92
C GLY A 870 67.81 25.71 37.20
N ALA A 871 67.72 26.64 38.16
CA ALA A 871 67.09 26.42 39.48
C ALA A 871 67.74 25.29 40.34
N GLU A 872 66.98 24.30 40.81
CA GLU A 872 67.46 23.27 41.76
C GLU A 872 68.07 22.05 41.06
N GLY A 873 69.34 21.77 41.35
CA GLY A 873 70.02 20.51 40.98
C GLY A 873 71.29 20.70 40.15
N ASN A 874 71.62 19.77 39.22
CA ASN A 874 72.88 19.83 38.46
C ASN A 874 72.68 20.10 36.96
N ASP A 875 72.45 21.37 36.64
CA ASP A 875 72.00 21.75 35.31
C ASP A 875 73.14 21.98 34.33
N THR A 876 72.83 21.78 33.04
CA THR A 876 73.71 22.00 31.90
C THR A 876 73.17 23.13 31.04
N ILE A 877 73.83 24.28 31.09
CA ILE A 877 73.42 25.47 30.32
C ILE A 877 74.31 25.63 29.07
N LEU A 878 73.69 25.66 27.89
CA LEU A 878 74.31 25.91 26.58
C LEU A 878 73.78 27.23 25.96
N ALA A 879 74.40 28.34 26.33
CA ALA A 879 74.17 29.62 25.66
C ALA A 879 74.95 29.69 24.33
N ALA A 880 74.33 30.23 23.26
CA ALA A 880 75.08 30.47 22.04
C ALA A 880 76.17 31.52 22.27
N ALA A 881 77.41 31.15 21.95
CA ALA A 881 78.52 32.09 21.94
C ALA A 881 78.30 33.09 20.79
N ALA A 882 77.70 34.24 21.08
CA ALA A 882 77.91 35.43 20.28
C ALA A 882 79.44 35.57 20.11
N THR A 883 79.91 35.70 18.86
CA THR A 883 81.32 35.90 18.56
C THR A 883 81.90 36.98 19.46
N MET A 884 82.64 36.54 20.48
CA MET A 884 83.24 37.39 21.46
C MET A 884 84.36 38.18 20.75
N LEU A 885 84.04 39.36 20.22
CA LEU A 885 85.07 40.32 19.88
C LEU A 885 85.63 40.81 21.22
N LEU A 886 86.70 40.16 21.64
CA LEU A 886 87.43 40.42 22.86
C LEU A 886 88.08 41.81 22.77
N MET A 887 87.32 42.88 23.02
CA MET A 887 87.90 44.16 23.40
C MET A 887 88.27 44.08 24.87
N VAL A 888 89.55 43.80 25.11
CA VAL A 888 90.18 44.00 26.41
C VAL A 888 90.11 45.50 26.75
N ALA A 889 89.17 45.89 27.59
CA ALA A 889 89.17 47.17 28.28
C ALA A 889 89.31 46.92 29.78
N TRP A 890 90.55 46.99 30.24
CA TRP A 890 90.89 47.10 31.66
C TRP A 890 90.28 48.36 32.26
N VAL A 891 89.57 48.24 33.38
CA VAL A 891 89.57 49.27 34.43
C VAL A 891 89.74 48.60 35.79
N MET A 892 90.90 48.85 36.40
CA MET A 892 91.21 48.54 37.80
C MET A 892 90.51 49.56 38.73
N THR A 893 90.11 49.12 39.92
CA THR A 893 90.57 49.74 41.20
C THR A 893 90.36 48.83 42.42
N LEU A 894 91.48 48.25 42.89
CA LEU A 894 92.00 48.02 44.26
C LEU A 894 91.07 47.45 45.37
N SER A 895 91.47 46.44 46.16
CA SER A 895 92.75 46.37 46.90
C SER A 895 93.16 44.99 47.46
N LYS A 896 94.49 44.74 47.47
CA LYS A 896 95.33 43.75 48.24
C LYS A 896 95.55 42.35 47.61
N VAL A 897 96.62 42.14 46.81
CA VAL A 897 97.96 41.55 47.13
C VAL A 897 97.87 40.03 47.40
N ASP A 898 98.58 39.10 46.73
CA ASP A 898 99.99 39.04 46.29
C ASP A 898 100.22 38.09 45.07
N TRP A 899 101.37 38.22 44.41
CA TRP A 899 101.75 37.68 43.09
C TRP A 899 102.82 36.58 43.18
N ALA A 900 102.69 35.46 42.45
CA ALA A 900 103.84 34.64 42.00
C ALA A 900 103.50 33.59 40.91
N THR A 901 104.06 33.85 39.70
CA THR A 901 104.60 32.91 38.69
C THR A 901 103.70 31.91 37.93
N ILE A 902 103.33 32.26 36.69
CA ILE A 902 103.32 31.34 35.53
C ILE A 902 103.86 32.08 34.27
N PRO A 903 104.85 31.54 33.54
CA PRO A 903 105.39 32.14 32.32
C PRO A 903 104.52 31.88 31.07
N SER A 904 104.62 32.83 30.15
CA SER A 904 103.97 32.93 28.83
C SER A 904 104.37 31.87 27.81
N GLN A 905 103.42 31.42 26.96
CA GLN A 905 103.53 31.27 25.49
C GLN A 905 102.15 30.83 24.92
N ALA A 906 101.44 31.65 24.16
CA ALA A 906 101.57 31.93 22.72
C ALA A 906 100.77 30.96 21.81
N VAL A 907 99.60 31.48 21.38
CA VAL A 907 98.83 31.27 20.15
C VAL A 907 99.34 30.22 19.15
N LYS A 908 98.46 29.27 18.80
CA LYS A 908 98.40 28.70 17.45
C LYS A 908 96.96 28.29 17.09
N ALA A 909 96.49 28.86 15.99
CA ALA A 909 95.19 28.58 15.38
C ALA A 909 95.09 27.12 14.92
N MET A 910 93.92 26.51 15.09
CA MET A 910 93.35 25.53 14.17
C MET A 910 91.85 25.39 14.42
N THR A 911 91.14 25.33 13.31
CA THR A 911 89.71 25.10 13.12
C THR A 911 89.16 23.94 13.95
N SER A 912 88.25 24.25 14.87
CA SER A 912 87.18 23.35 15.31
C SER A 912 86.10 24.18 15.99
N SER A 913 84.86 24.05 15.52
CA SER A 913 83.66 24.44 16.27
C SER A 913 83.73 23.74 17.63
N SER A 914 84.14 24.49 18.64
CA SER A 914 84.32 23.97 19.99
C SER A 914 83.13 24.48 20.79
N VAL A 915 82.14 23.62 21.00
CA VAL A 915 81.10 23.83 22.02
C VAL A 915 81.84 23.98 23.34
N ALA A 916 81.77 25.17 23.96
CA ALA A 916 82.33 25.37 25.28
C ALA A 916 81.33 24.80 26.29
N LYS A 917 81.55 23.55 26.74
CA LYS A 917 80.83 22.97 27.87
C LYS A 917 81.30 23.66 29.15
N VAL A 918 80.50 24.57 29.69
CA VAL A 918 80.76 25.20 30.99
C VAL A 918 79.95 24.44 32.03
N THR A 919 80.61 23.56 32.80
CA THR A 919 79.99 22.91 33.97
C THR A 919 80.20 23.82 35.18
N ILE A 920 79.15 24.49 35.65
CA ILE A 920 79.19 25.26 36.91
C ILE A 920 78.73 24.33 38.03
N ARG A 921 79.67 23.88 38.88
CA ARG A 921 79.30 23.23 40.15
C ARG A 921 79.06 24.31 41.19
N SER A 922 77.81 24.59 41.51
CA SER A 922 77.47 25.46 42.64
C SER A 922 77.63 24.69 43.95
N LEU A 923 78.47 25.21 44.85
CA LEU A 923 78.41 24.92 46.28
C LEU A 923 78.03 26.26 46.92
N VAL A 924 76.82 26.32 47.49
CA VAL A 924 76.17 27.39 48.29
C VAL A 924 74.98 28.08 47.57
N PRO A 925 73.78 28.13 48.19
CA PRO A 925 72.58 28.71 47.59
C PRO A 925 72.59 30.23 47.73
N THR A 926 71.94 30.91 46.79
CA THR A 926 71.74 32.37 46.66
C THR A 926 72.94 33.17 46.13
N THR A 927 73.11 33.21 44.81
CA THR A 927 73.71 34.39 44.14
C THR A 927 73.15 34.51 42.73
N THR A 928 72.36 35.56 42.48
CA THR A 928 71.89 35.98 41.16
C THR A 928 73.08 36.43 40.30
N ILE A 929 73.23 35.87 39.10
CA ILE A 929 74.19 36.35 38.09
C ILE A 929 73.39 36.90 36.91
N PHE A 930 73.34 38.23 36.76
CA PHE A 930 72.76 38.89 35.58
C PHE A 930 73.79 38.96 34.45
N PHE A 931 73.44 38.46 33.27
CA PHE A 931 74.08 38.87 32.01
C PHE A 931 73.13 39.83 31.28
N SER A 932 73.42 41.13 31.34
CA SER A 932 72.75 42.14 30.53
C SER A 932 73.66 42.51 29.36
N VAL A 933 73.21 42.28 28.12
CA VAL A 933 73.88 42.79 26.91
C VAL A 933 72.98 43.83 26.25
N ALA A 934 73.36 45.10 26.36
CA ALA A 934 72.64 46.21 25.73
C ALA A 934 72.81 46.21 24.20
N LYS A 935 71.69 46.29 23.48
CA LYS A 935 71.58 46.44 22.01
C LYS A 935 72.28 47.75 21.57
N ALA A 936 73.31 47.63 20.72
CA ALA A 936 73.91 48.79 20.05
C ALA A 936 73.16 49.08 18.74
N THR A 937 72.38 50.16 18.71
CA THR A 937 71.82 50.73 17.47
C THR A 937 72.96 51.34 16.66
N ILE A 938 73.14 50.91 15.40
CA ILE A 938 74.01 51.59 14.44
C ILE A 938 73.15 52.59 13.68
N ALA A 939 73.58 53.86 13.68
CA ALA A 939 72.97 54.98 12.96
C ALA A 939 73.14 54.88 11.43
#